data_AF-A0A315XQ18-F1
#
_entry.id   AF-A0A315XQ18-F1
#
_cell.length_a   1.000
_cell.length_b   1.000
_cell.length_c   1.000
_cell.angle_alpha   90.00
_cell.angle_beta   90.00
_cell.angle_gamma   90.00
#
_symmetry.space_group_name_H-M   'P 1'
#
loop_
_entity.id
_entity.type
_entity.pdbx_description
1 polymer ?
#
loop_
_entity_poly.entity_id
_entity_poly.type
_entity_poly.pdbx_seq_one_letter_code
_entity_poly.pdbx_strand_id
1 'polypeptide(L)'
;MKIQTSLFLTVLLIFICCIGAASANEDISDDALSTSSDLEVVEQTDDVTLLSDVSEDTTLEINNDDEVLESSGTATVYNWTDLENKAETVGTDYTINLVDGITYTPTSQILFKNNAKIIGTENSYISGSYRGIPFKCSNTGLTITFQNVNFKDISSTMLMQMLTTNTILDGCTFTNVNASSSGHNSVIYNNYGTMNITDCTFSNCRAAFGVITNHNAGSTTNIILNVKNSKFENNYGVTEPGAINNCGILTVYNSTFIGNHAVWWAGAIHTHSNANTLINKSTFKSNTAGWNGGALFTYSVLRIYDSCFEDNNCSTSAGGGAIGAYNYGSQYNIIIDNCTFKKNNNVNGNGGAIATLNGGYLNVYNSMFIANYAANGQAICAANENIENGTNDQPYLAIVNNTFINHTGSSDTVVINGVVSEFTNNTFINSTQNTHYGTGNTYNSIYILMTRNNEILGIFNTEEILNAESTFNSMDDFWRWYAYASAQNQNFDTIYLNAYFGEWGDSYGVKDLDSTHNFIKDNIQFTIIGLDDNVYFNLEAEEEDENGEYPKLDYDLDSGTISENMPAENGEGTVSSASYTITHKNIIFDCPVKVGSKNFKFIDCTFKRSFEVTDKGNTGANIVVSFVNCTFDFDTSEIKTISTATLKFGDDPTAIDSNITITNESDVVVVSLTDAEGNPIKGATVTYNTTSGVEGSNVTGDDGKFNIVGLIGEFTINVTYVGNESYNPSNNSALFNFKLPAVKTTLSINSTEKGIVVITVVDNESKPIANIEVKYSINGTDNKTNITGADGTISVPITGEGEIKAYFEGNEAYLKSENSYKYNFTEATPDANGTSTNSTGNATSGNGTSTNTGKTNTNTNKQTTTKTTKKATKITASKKTFKAKTKTKKYTITLKADKTAVKKVKVTIKIGKKTYKATTNSKGKATFKITKLTKKGKYTATIKFAGNKNFKATTKKVKITVKK
;
A
#
# COMPACT_ATOMS: atom_id res chain seq x y z
N MET A 1 23.89 21.66 -53.78
CA MET A 1 22.97 21.34 -52.65
C MET A 1 22.30 19.98 -52.88
N LYS A 2 23.05 18.87 -52.77
CA LYS A 2 22.54 17.52 -53.09
C LYS A 2 23.26 16.36 -52.36
N ILE A 3 23.84 16.64 -51.18
CA ILE A 3 24.70 15.68 -50.44
C ILE A 3 24.11 15.30 -49.07
N GLN A 4 23.44 16.20 -48.35
CA GLN A 4 22.90 15.92 -47.01
C GLN A 4 21.78 14.84 -47.01
N THR A 5 20.92 14.80 -48.01
CA THR A 5 19.81 13.83 -48.08
C THR A 5 20.28 12.39 -48.21
N SER A 6 21.40 12.15 -48.92
CA SER A 6 21.98 10.81 -49.07
C SER A 6 22.58 10.30 -47.77
N LEU A 7 23.28 11.16 -47.02
CA LEU A 7 23.84 10.78 -45.72
C LEU A 7 22.73 10.42 -44.72
N PHE A 8 21.64 11.20 -44.68
CA PHE A 8 20.50 10.94 -43.81
C PHE A 8 19.80 9.61 -44.15
N LEU A 9 19.58 9.32 -45.44
CA LEU A 9 18.97 8.06 -45.87
C LEU A 9 19.89 6.85 -45.64
N THR A 10 21.21 7.03 -45.69
CA THR A 10 22.20 5.97 -45.42
C THR A 10 22.27 5.65 -43.93
N VAL A 11 22.23 6.67 -43.06
CA VAL A 11 22.12 6.49 -41.60
C VAL A 11 20.78 5.83 -41.25
N LEU A 12 19.68 6.20 -41.90
CA LEU A 12 18.38 5.56 -41.71
C LEU A 12 18.37 4.09 -42.16
N LEU A 13 18.98 3.75 -43.29
CA LEU A 13 19.12 2.34 -43.72
C LEU A 13 20.01 1.53 -42.78
N ILE A 14 21.11 2.11 -42.25
CA ILE A 14 21.95 1.44 -41.26
C ILE A 14 21.18 1.24 -39.94
N PHE A 15 20.27 2.14 -39.57
CA PHE A 15 19.34 1.92 -38.46
C PHE A 15 18.36 0.77 -38.77
N ILE A 16 17.69 0.79 -39.92
CA ILE A 16 16.70 -0.24 -40.32
C ILE A 16 17.35 -1.64 -40.40
N CYS A 17 18.56 -1.76 -40.94
CA CYS A 17 19.32 -3.02 -40.97
C CYS A 17 19.82 -3.50 -39.60
N CYS A 18 19.77 -2.65 -38.56
CA CYS A 18 20.05 -3.03 -37.17
C CYS A 18 18.77 -3.24 -36.33
N ILE A 19 17.60 -2.85 -36.83
CA ILE A 19 16.30 -3.05 -36.15
C ILE A 19 15.80 -4.49 -36.32
N GLY A 20 16.11 -5.14 -37.45
CA GLY A 20 15.73 -6.54 -37.73
C GLY A 20 16.52 -7.63 -36.99
N ALA A 21 17.06 -7.35 -35.81
CA ALA A 21 17.84 -8.31 -35.00
C ALA A 21 17.81 -8.06 -33.48
N ALA A 22 16.95 -7.16 -32.97
CA ALA A 22 16.67 -7.04 -31.54
C ALA A 22 15.58 -8.05 -31.09
N SER A 23 15.70 -9.28 -31.58
CA SER A 23 14.77 -10.37 -31.26
C SER A 23 14.94 -10.82 -29.80
N ALA A 24 13.94 -11.51 -29.25
CA ALA A 24 13.95 -12.06 -27.89
C ALA A 24 14.98 -13.20 -27.67
N ASN A 25 15.96 -13.36 -28.57
CA ASN A 25 16.90 -14.48 -28.68
C ASN A 25 18.03 -14.46 -27.61
N GLU A 26 17.79 -13.82 -26.46
CA GLU A 26 18.60 -13.92 -25.25
C GLU A 26 17.88 -14.62 -24.08
N ASP A 27 16.56 -14.89 -24.20
CA ASP A 27 15.79 -15.64 -23.19
C ASP A 27 16.07 -17.15 -23.20
N ILE A 28 16.97 -17.61 -24.09
CA ILE A 28 17.52 -18.97 -24.15
C ILE A 28 19.05 -18.90 -24.05
N SER A 29 19.60 -19.36 -22.93
CA SER A 29 21.00 -19.82 -22.89
C SER A 29 21.11 -21.14 -23.65
N ASP A 30 22.09 -21.23 -24.55
CA ASP A 30 22.25 -22.22 -25.64
C ASP A 30 22.46 -23.71 -25.23
N ASP A 31 22.09 -24.12 -24.02
CA ASP A 31 22.48 -25.41 -23.42
C ASP A 31 21.46 -25.96 -22.39
N ALA A 32 20.20 -26.22 -22.81
CA ALA A 32 19.12 -26.72 -21.93
C ALA A 32 18.11 -27.69 -22.61
N LEU A 33 18.56 -28.59 -23.49
CA LEU A 33 17.70 -29.62 -24.09
C LEU A 33 17.40 -30.77 -23.09
N SER A 34 16.34 -30.62 -22.27
CA SER A 34 15.81 -31.72 -21.44
C SER A 34 14.29 -31.74 -21.33
N THR A 35 13.66 -32.47 -22.25
CA THR A 35 12.41 -33.28 -22.10
C THR A 35 11.34 -32.83 -21.10
N SER A 36 10.15 -32.52 -21.61
CA SER A 36 8.91 -32.41 -20.84
C SER A 36 8.49 -33.74 -20.19
N SER A 37 7.92 -33.66 -18.98
CA SER A 37 6.97 -34.64 -18.42
C SER A 37 6.15 -33.96 -17.32
N ASP A 38 4.83 -33.96 -17.50
CA ASP A 38 3.79 -34.06 -16.47
C ASP A 38 3.93 -33.23 -15.17
N LEU A 39 3.28 -32.06 -15.15
CA LEU A 39 2.70 -31.49 -13.93
C LEU A 39 1.19 -31.72 -13.97
N GLU A 40 0.67 -32.51 -13.03
CA GLU A 40 -0.76 -32.84 -12.96
C GLU A 40 -1.62 -31.60 -12.66
N VAL A 41 -2.79 -31.55 -13.30
CA VAL A 41 -3.85 -30.60 -12.93
C VAL A 41 -4.38 -30.99 -11.54
N VAL A 42 -4.28 -30.08 -10.58
CA VAL A 42 -4.92 -30.22 -9.26
C VAL A 42 -6.11 -29.27 -9.21
N GLU A 43 -7.31 -29.84 -9.03
CA GLU A 43 -8.56 -29.08 -8.97
C GLU A 43 -8.59 -28.11 -7.79
N GLN A 44 -9.28 -26.98 -7.97
CA GLN A 44 -9.49 -26.00 -6.89
C GLN A 44 -10.35 -26.60 -5.77
N THR A 45 -9.87 -26.47 -4.54
CA THR A 45 -10.68 -26.56 -3.32
C THR A 45 -10.24 -25.46 -2.36
N ASP A 46 -11.19 -24.88 -1.62
CA ASP A 46 -10.96 -23.70 -0.78
C ASP A 46 -10.06 -23.98 0.44
N ASP A 47 -8.78 -23.60 0.36
CA ASP A 47 -7.98 -23.33 1.55
C ASP A 47 -6.95 -22.21 1.28
N VAL A 48 -7.23 -21.00 1.78
CA VAL A 48 -6.38 -19.81 1.57
C VAL A 48 -5.15 -19.88 2.48
N THR A 49 -4.20 -20.75 2.11
CA THR A 49 -2.91 -20.84 2.77
C THR A 49 -2.04 -19.62 2.43
N LEU A 50 -2.07 -18.61 3.30
CA LEU A 50 -1.20 -17.43 3.26
C LEU A 50 0.29 -17.83 3.22
N LEU A 51 0.86 -17.86 2.01
CA LEU A 51 2.26 -18.21 1.70
C LEU A 51 3.26 -17.20 2.29
N SER A 52 3.48 -17.33 3.60
CA SER A 52 4.30 -16.43 4.43
C SER A 52 5.62 -17.04 4.91
N ASP A 53 5.95 -18.26 4.46
CA ASP A 53 7.17 -19.02 4.81
C ASP A 53 7.84 -19.60 3.53
N VAL A 54 8.01 -18.80 2.45
CA VAL A 54 8.93 -19.14 1.34
C VAL A 54 10.33 -18.62 1.66
N SER A 55 11.10 -19.44 2.39
CA SER A 55 12.55 -19.22 2.59
C SER A 55 13.29 -20.56 2.69
N GLU A 56 13.13 -21.41 1.67
CA GLU A 56 13.85 -22.67 1.53
C GLU A 56 15.15 -22.43 0.74
N ASP A 57 16.21 -22.16 1.50
CA ASP A 57 17.60 -21.99 1.05
C ASP A 57 18.18 -23.33 0.52
N THR A 58 18.29 -23.44 -0.81
CA THR A 58 18.89 -24.55 -1.55
C THR A 58 20.38 -24.35 -1.83
N THR A 59 21.22 -24.37 -0.79
CA THR A 59 22.67 -24.50 -0.96
C THR A 59 23.12 -25.97 -0.97
N LEU A 60 23.68 -26.40 -2.10
CA LEU A 60 24.37 -27.68 -2.31
C LEU A 60 25.68 -27.77 -1.48
N GLU A 61 26.19 -29.00 -1.30
CA GLU A 61 27.44 -29.23 -0.58
C GLU A 61 28.66 -28.79 -1.41
N ILE A 62 29.48 -27.92 -0.85
CA ILE A 62 30.88 -27.73 -1.27
C ILE A 62 31.76 -28.00 -0.05
N ASN A 63 32.56 -29.06 -0.14
CA ASN A 63 33.62 -29.32 0.84
C ASN A 63 34.79 -28.39 0.59
N ASN A 64 35.29 -27.74 1.64
CA ASN A 64 36.72 -27.52 1.88
C ASN A 64 36.92 -27.05 3.33
N ASP A 65 37.99 -27.54 3.97
CA ASP A 65 38.40 -27.12 5.30
C ASP A 65 39.24 -25.84 5.24
N ASP A 66 38.84 -24.81 5.99
CA ASP A 66 39.76 -23.97 6.76
C ASP A 66 38.98 -23.06 7.75
N GLU A 67 39.14 -23.26 9.06
CA GLU A 67 38.39 -22.48 10.08
C GLU A 67 39.12 -21.19 10.48
N VAL A 68 39.10 -20.20 9.58
CA VAL A 68 39.57 -18.84 9.90
C VAL A 68 38.64 -18.18 10.92
N LEU A 69 39.21 -17.71 12.04
CA LEU A 69 38.50 -16.98 13.08
C LEU A 69 38.27 -15.52 12.69
N GLU A 70 37.19 -15.25 11.95
CA GLU A 70 36.72 -13.90 11.61
C GLU A 70 36.69 -12.97 12.84
N SER A 71 37.46 -11.88 12.78
CA SER A 71 37.41 -10.80 13.77
C SER A 71 36.35 -9.76 13.37
N SER A 72 35.89 -8.91 14.31
CA SER A 72 34.87 -7.90 14.01
C SER A 72 35.33 -6.49 14.39
N GLY A 73 35.57 -5.64 13.39
CA GLY A 73 36.03 -4.27 13.52
C GLY A 73 34.92 -3.21 13.46
N THR A 74 35.28 -1.98 13.81
CA THR A 74 34.49 -0.79 13.51
C THR A 74 35.43 0.35 13.16
N ALA A 75 35.16 1.04 12.05
CA ALA A 75 36.01 2.11 11.52
C ALA A 75 35.17 3.34 11.18
N THR A 76 35.83 4.50 11.15
CA THR A 76 35.34 5.73 10.52
C THR A 76 36.33 6.06 9.40
N VAL A 77 35.82 6.45 8.23
CA VAL A 77 36.61 6.59 6.99
C VAL A 77 36.39 7.97 6.38
N TYR A 78 37.43 8.61 5.84
CA TYR A 78 37.38 10.02 5.42
C TYR A 78 37.53 10.21 3.90
N ASN A 79 37.79 9.15 3.15
CA ASN A 79 37.97 9.15 1.69
C ASN A 79 37.65 7.76 1.11
N TRP A 80 37.70 7.60 -0.22
CA TRP A 80 37.41 6.33 -0.89
C TRP A 80 38.42 5.22 -0.55
N THR A 81 39.72 5.53 -0.53
CA THR A 81 40.79 4.57 -0.19
C THR A 81 40.67 4.06 1.25
N ASP A 82 40.22 4.88 2.21
CA ASP A 82 39.90 4.43 3.57
C ASP A 82 38.73 3.40 3.55
N LEU A 83 37.67 3.68 2.77
CA LEU A 83 36.48 2.83 2.64
C LEU A 83 36.83 1.48 2.00
N GLU A 84 37.57 1.51 0.89
CA GLU A 84 38.16 0.38 0.18
C GLU A 84 39.00 -0.51 1.11
N ASN A 85 40.02 0.05 1.76
CA ASN A 85 40.90 -0.69 2.67
C ASN A 85 40.13 -1.42 3.78
N LYS A 86 39.02 -0.85 4.29
CA LYS A 86 38.18 -1.49 5.32
C LYS A 86 37.15 -2.48 4.78
N ALA A 87 36.68 -2.31 3.54
CA ALA A 87 35.85 -3.29 2.85
C ALA A 87 36.64 -4.55 2.42
N GLU A 88 37.95 -4.40 2.17
CA GLU A 88 38.83 -5.47 1.70
C GLU A 88 39.71 -6.14 2.77
N THR A 89 39.69 -5.70 4.04
CA THR A 89 40.56 -6.27 5.09
C THR A 89 40.23 -7.75 5.39
N VAL A 90 40.93 -8.69 4.74
CA VAL A 90 40.77 -10.15 4.90
C VAL A 90 40.76 -10.60 6.38
N GLY A 91 39.84 -11.51 6.73
CA GLY A 91 39.67 -12.07 8.08
C GLY A 91 38.96 -11.14 9.07
N THR A 92 38.40 -10.01 8.62
CA THR A 92 37.72 -9.04 9.50
C THR A 92 36.43 -8.49 8.90
N ASP A 93 35.32 -8.76 9.60
CA ASP A 93 34.03 -8.09 9.36
C ASP A 93 34.09 -6.64 9.85
N TYR A 94 33.81 -5.66 8.99
CA TYR A 94 33.84 -4.24 9.38
C TYR A 94 32.45 -3.60 9.38
N THR A 95 32.14 -2.88 10.47
CA THR A 95 31.18 -1.75 10.41
C THR A 95 31.94 -0.47 10.09
N ILE A 96 31.72 0.07 8.90
CA ILE A 96 32.38 1.25 8.34
C ILE A 96 31.38 2.41 8.43
N ASN A 97 31.76 3.51 9.09
CA ASN A 97 30.95 4.70 9.23
C ASN A 97 31.53 5.79 8.33
N LEU A 98 30.71 6.33 7.42
CA LEU A 98 31.04 7.53 6.67
C LEU A 98 30.94 8.76 7.61
N VAL A 99 31.54 9.87 7.17
CA VAL A 99 31.60 11.14 7.91
C VAL A 99 30.65 12.14 7.24
N ASP A 100 29.94 12.91 8.07
CA ASP A 100 28.98 13.89 7.59
C ASP A 100 29.67 15.06 6.88
N GLY A 101 29.12 15.49 5.75
CA GLY A 101 29.70 16.53 4.89
C GLY A 101 30.82 16.03 3.96
N ILE A 102 31.09 14.72 3.89
CA ILE A 102 32.15 14.15 3.04
C ILE A 102 31.57 13.46 1.80
N THR A 103 32.15 13.78 0.65
CA THR A 103 31.91 13.09 -0.62
C THR A 103 33.01 12.07 -0.90
N TYR A 104 32.62 10.84 -1.20
CA TYR A 104 33.47 9.69 -1.47
C TYR A 104 33.44 9.38 -2.97
N THR A 105 34.37 9.99 -3.71
CA THR A 105 34.49 9.79 -5.17
C THR A 105 35.15 8.44 -5.49
N PRO A 106 34.53 7.54 -6.29
CA PRO A 106 35.14 6.26 -6.61
C PRO A 106 36.38 6.39 -7.52
N THR A 107 37.55 6.10 -6.97
CA THR A 107 38.83 6.04 -7.70
C THR A 107 39.18 4.63 -8.19
N SER A 108 38.51 3.61 -7.64
CA SER A 108 38.83 2.19 -7.77
C SER A 108 37.59 1.32 -7.50
N GLN A 109 37.67 0.04 -7.87
CA GLN A 109 36.63 -0.95 -7.57
C GLN A 109 36.88 -1.57 -6.20
N ILE A 110 35.90 -1.48 -5.30
CA ILE A 110 35.90 -2.17 -4.02
C ILE A 110 35.39 -3.60 -4.23
N LEU A 111 36.24 -4.59 -3.98
CA LEU A 111 35.96 -6.02 -4.09
C LEU A 111 35.87 -6.66 -2.70
N PHE A 112 34.67 -6.68 -2.11
CA PHE A 112 34.43 -7.13 -0.74
C PHE A 112 35.01 -8.53 -0.44
N LYS A 113 35.80 -8.64 0.64
CA LYS A 113 36.46 -9.91 1.06
C LYS A 113 35.81 -10.59 2.27
N ASN A 114 35.01 -9.84 3.07
CA ASN A 114 34.31 -10.33 4.27
C ASN A 114 32.94 -9.63 4.38
N ASN A 115 32.19 -9.85 5.46
CA ASN A 115 30.92 -9.16 5.66
C ASN A 115 31.18 -7.69 6.00
N ALA A 116 30.71 -6.79 5.13
CA ALA A 116 30.88 -5.35 5.28
C ALA A 116 29.54 -4.67 5.58
N LYS A 117 29.52 -3.77 6.57
CA LYS A 117 28.41 -2.85 6.79
C LYS A 117 28.88 -1.41 6.67
N ILE A 118 28.50 -0.74 5.58
CA ILE A 118 28.70 0.68 5.37
C ILE A 118 27.49 1.44 5.95
N ILE A 119 27.74 2.49 6.71
CA ILE A 119 26.73 3.34 7.34
C ILE A 119 27.01 4.79 6.96
N GLY A 120 26.09 5.41 6.21
CA GLY A 120 26.14 6.81 5.88
C GLY A 120 25.43 7.71 6.91
N THR A 121 25.49 9.00 6.62
CA THR A 121 24.82 10.09 7.32
C THR A 121 24.04 10.94 6.31
N GLU A 122 23.28 11.92 6.80
CA GLU A 122 22.44 12.81 5.99
C GLU A 122 23.25 13.54 4.91
N ASN A 123 24.45 14.03 5.24
CA ASN A 123 25.30 14.79 4.32
C ASN A 123 26.55 14.01 3.86
N SER A 124 26.58 12.67 3.98
CA SER A 124 27.63 11.85 3.36
C SER A 124 27.17 11.36 1.99
N TYR A 125 27.99 11.52 0.95
CA TYR A 125 27.63 11.16 -0.43
C TYR A 125 28.68 10.28 -1.09
N ILE A 126 28.26 9.32 -1.90
CA ILE A 126 29.11 8.69 -2.92
C ILE A 126 28.70 9.32 -4.25
N SER A 127 29.66 9.83 -5.03
CA SER A 127 29.39 10.71 -6.18
C SER A 127 30.50 10.68 -7.23
N GLY A 128 30.20 11.13 -8.46
CA GLY A 128 31.17 11.26 -9.54
C GLY A 128 31.29 10.04 -10.46
N SER A 129 32.26 10.09 -11.38
CA SER A 129 32.32 9.17 -12.52
C SER A 129 33.43 8.13 -12.40
N TYR A 130 33.10 6.85 -12.63
CA TYR A 130 34.05 5.73 -12.57
C TYR A 130 33.87 4.75 -13.74
N ARG A 131 34.96 4.47 -14.47
CA ARG A 131 34.96 3.54 -15.62
C ARG A 131 35.03 2.06 -15.17
N GLY A 132 33.97 1.60 -14.52
CA GLY A 132 33.84 0.23 -14.06
C GLY A 132 32.68 0.07 -13.08
N ILE A 133 32.79 -0.88 -12.15
CA ILE A 133 31.78 -1.14 -11.11
C ILE A 133 32.38 -0.76 -9.73
N PRO A 134 31.94 0.35 -9.08
CA PRO A 134 32.51 0.81 -7.81
C PRO A 134 32.41 -0.20 -6.67
N PHE A 135 31.29 -0.96 -6.58
CA PHE A 135 31.07 -1.96 -5.54
C PHE A 135 30.82 -3.34 -6.15
N LYS A 136 31.72 -4.29 -5.87
CA LYS A 136 31.59 -5.67 -6.35
C LYS A 136 31.76 -6.69 -5.24
N CYS A 137 30.91 -7.71 -5.23
CA CYS A 137 31.12 -8.92 -4.46
C CYS A 137 31.02 -10.14 -5.38
N SER A 138 31.96 -11.07 -5.21
CA SER A 138 32.09 -12.33 -5.97
C SER A 138 32.15 -13.54 -5.03
N ASN A 139 31.41 -13.52 -3.92
CA ASN A 139 31.47 -14.55 -2.89
C ASN A 139 30.07 -14.82 -2.30
N THR A 140 29.51 -15.96 -2.68
CA THR A 140 28.19 -16.47 -2.26
C THR A 140 27.99 -16.59 -0.75
N GLY A 141 29.07 -16.59 0.06
CA GLY A 141 29.02 -16.70 1.52
C GLY A 141 28.92 -15.37 2.29
N LEU A 142 29.02 -14.21 1.61
CA LEU A 142 29.08 -12.91 2.28
C LEU A 142 27.72 -12.22 2.45
N THR A 143 27.61 -11.44 3.52
CA THR A 143 26.54 -10.47 3.77
C THR A 143 27.08 -9.04 3.63
N ILE A 144 26.62 -8.30 2.64
CA ILE A 144 26.96 -6.88 2.45
C ILE A 144 25.76 -6.02 2.87
N THR A 145 26.02 -4.90 3.54
CA THR A 145 24.96 -3.99 4.02
C THR A 145 25.34 -2.53 3.82
N PHE A 146 24.47 -1.77 3.17
CA PHE A 146 24.50 -0.31 3.16
C PHE A 146 23.32 0.18 4.00
N GLN A 147 23.56 1.11 4.93
CA GLN A 147 22.51 1.76 5.71
C GLN A 147 22.67 3.28 5.64
N ASN A 148 21.59 4.00 5.34
CA ASN A 148 21.57 5.47 5.25
C ASN A 148 22.67 6.04 4.31
N VAL A 149 22.99 5.33 3.21
CA VAL A 149 24.03 5.76 2.26
C VAL A 149 23.39 6.47 1.08
N ASN A 150 23.89 7.65 0.73
CA ASN A 150 23.42 8.44 -0.40
C ASN A 150 24.36 8.28 -1.59
N PHE A 151 23.81 7.81 -2.71
CA PHE A 151 24.49 7.69 -4.00
C PHE A 151 23.92 8.77 -4.92
N LYS A 152 24.72 9.78 -5.25
CA LYS A 152 24.24 11.00 -5.92
C LYS A 152 25.17 11.41 -7.06
N ASP A 153 24.60 11.71 -8.23
CA ASP A 153 25.33 12.21 -9.40
C ASP A 153 26.51 11.29 -9.77
N ILE A 154 26.22 9.99 -9.95
CA ILE A 154 27.21 8.95 -10.29
C ILE A 154 27.05 8.54 -11.74
N SER A 155 28.16 8.38 -12.46
CA SER A 155 28.20 7.72 -13.78
C SER A 155 29.15 6.52 -13.74
N SER A 156 28.68 5.32 -14.10
CA SER A 156 29.44 4.07 -13.98
C SER A 156 29.03 3.01 -15.00
N THR A 157 29.73 1.87 -15.06
CA THR A 157 29.28 0.72 -15.85
C THR A 157 28.04 0.10 -15.18
N MET A 158 28.18 -0.23 -13.90
CA MET A 158 27.11 -0.49 -12.92
C MET A 158 27.56 0.17 -11.61
N LEU A 159 26.67 0.57 -10.71
CA LEU A 159 27.10 1.02 -9.38
C LEU A 159 27.44 -0.17 -8.47
N MET A 160 26.64 -1.23 -8.52
CA MET A 160 26.81 -2.45 -7.71
C MET A 160 26.64 -3.74 -8.52
N GLN A 161 27.54 -4.70 -8.34
CA GLN A 161 27.36 -6.09 -8.78
C GLN A 161 27.53 -7.04 -7.58
N MET A 162 26.44 -7.69 -7.19
CA MET A 162 26.35 -8.45 -5.93
C MET A 162 26.10 -9.94 -6.17
N LEU A 163 27.17 -10.72 -5.99
CA LEU A 163 27.12 -12.18 -5.88
C LEU A 163 27.41 -12.51 -4.40
N THR A 164 26.34 -12.59 -3.59
CA THR A 164 26.35 -12.57 -2.10
C THR A 164 25.34 -13.54 -1.52
N THR A 165 25.44 -14.01 -0.27
CA THR A 165 24.29 -14.67 0.37
C THR A 165 23.16 -13.67 0.59
N ASN A 166 23.53 -12.47 1.05
CA ASN A 166 22.62 -11.40 1.42
C ASN A 166 23.21 -10.03 1.03
N THR A 167 22.47 -9.25 0.25
CA THR A 167 22.68 -7.80 0.17
C THR A 167 21.54 -7.08 0.88
N ILE A 168 21.86 -6.03 1.62
CA ILE A 168 20.88 -5.25 2.40
C ILE A 168 21.09 -3.76 2.12
N LEU A 169 20.04 -3.08 1.67
CA LEU A 169 19.94 -1.63 1.50
C LEU A 169 18.83 -1.14 2.45
N ASP A 170 19.20 -0.31 3.43
CA ASP A 170 18.38 0.05 4.61
C ASP A 170 18.40 1.58 4.77
N GLY A 171 17.43 2.29 4.20
CA GLY A 171 17.37 3.76 4.22
C GLY A 171 18.30 4.46 3.23
N CYS A 172 18.72 3.81 2.15
CA CYS A 172 19.66 4.38 1.16
C CYS A 172 18.94 5.20 0.08
N THR A 173 19.60 6.23 -0.44
CA THR A 173 19.10 7.05 -1.56
C THR A 173 19.99 6.90 -2.79
N PHE A 174 19.36 6.91 -3.96
CA PHE A 174 20.00 6.86 -5.27
C PHE A 174 19.36 7.97 -6.12
N THR A 175 20.15 8.98 -6.48
CA THR A 175 19.67 10.17 -7.21
C THR A 175 20.61 10.49 -8.37
N ASN A 176 20.09 10.52 -9.60
CA ASN A 176 20.90 10.73 -10.81
C ASN A 176 22.10 9.75 -10.85
N VAL A 177 21.81 8.46 -10.69
CA VAL A 177 22.80 7.39 -10.83
C VAL A 177 22.61 6.73 -12.19
N ASN A 178 23.65 6.81 -13.00
CA ASN A 178 23.65 6.38 -14.39
C ASN A 178 24.58 5.18 -14.57
N ALA A 179 24.01 4.04 -14.94
CA ALA A 179 24.73 2.89 -15.47
C ALA A 179 24.98 3.06 -16.98
N SER A 180 25.80 2.19 -17.57
CA SER A 180 26.08 2.25 -19.01
C SER A 180 24.83 1.91 -19.83
N SER A 181 24.60 2.64 -20.92
CA SER A 181 23.46 2.46 -21.82
C SER A 181 23.66 1.39 -22.90
N SER A 182 24.54 0.40 -22.66
CA SER A 182 24.81 -0.72 -23.55
C SER A 182 25.15 -1.99 -22.78
N GLY A 183 24.76 -3.15 -23.30
CA GLY A 183 24.85 -4.44 -22.60
C GLY A 183 23.97 -4.49 -21.34
N HIS A 184 24.12 -5.55 -20.53
CA HIS A 184 23.17 -5.87 -19.45
C HIS A 184 23.52 -5.09 -18.16
N ASN A 185 23.62 -3.77 -18.32
CA ASN A 185 24.10 -2.83 -17.32
C ASN A 185 22.96 -2.12 -16.59
N SER A 186 23.00 -2.24 -15.27
CA SER A 186 22.00 -1.76 -14.32
C SER A 186 22.69 -0.96 -13.23
N VAL A 187 21.98 -0.10 -12.50
CA VAL A 187 22.58 0.59 -11.35
C VAL A 187 22.94 -0.45 -10.28
N ILE A 188 22.04 -1.38 -10.01
CA ILE A 188 22.27 -2.51 -9.10
C ILE A 188 22.00 -3.82 -9.84
N TYR A 189 22.96 -4.75 -9.79
CA TYR A 189 22.82 -6.09 -10.34
C TYR A 189 22.92 -7.11 -9.20
N ASN A 190 21.78 -7.72 -8.82
CA ASN A 190 21.76 -8.89 -7.96
C ASN A 190 22.04 -10.12 -8.82
N ASN A 191 23.13 -10.84 -8.54
CA ASN A 191 23.62 -11.99 -9.33
C ASN A 191 23.64 -13.31 -8.53
N TYR A 192 23.45 -13.26 -7.20
CA TYR A 192 23.19 -14.44 -6.38
C TYR A 192 22.54 -14.04 -5.04
N GLY A 193 21.66 -14.90 -4.53
CA GLY A 193 21.13 -14.80 -3.17
C GLY A 193 20.07 -13.72 -2.97
N THR A 194 19.86 -13.33 -1.71
CA THR A 194 18.76 -12.42 -1.33
C THR A 194 19.21 -10.96 -1.22
N MET A 195 18.74 -10.12 -2.14
CA MET A 195 18.80 -8.67 -2.00
C MET A 195 17.55 -8.16 -1.26
N ASN A 196 17.76 -7.36 -0.22
CA ASN A 196 16.69 -6.76 0.58
C ASN A 196 16.82 -5.25 0.53
N ILE A 197 15.79 -4.58 0.04
CA ILE A 197 15.70 -3.14 -0.12
C ILE A 197 14.56 -2.65 0.78
N THR A 198 14.85 -1.74 1.69
CA THR A 198 13.89 -1.27 2.70
C THR A 198 14.09 0.20 3.00
N ASP A 199 12.99 0.96 2.97
CA ASP A 199 12.95 2.40 3.21
C ASP A 199 13.87 3.21 2.25
N CYS A 200 14.07 2.74 1.00
CA CYS A 200 15.01 3.30 0.02
C CYS A 200 14.33 4.12 -1.09
N THR A 201 15.07 5.05 -1.71
CA THR A 201 14.60 5.87 -2.84
C THR A 201 15.53 5.76 -4.05
N PHE A 202 14.99 5.48 -5.22
CA PHE A 202 15.65 5.49 -6.54
C PHE A 202 14.99 6.55 -7.41
N SER A 203 15.74 7.59 -7.77
CA SER A 203 15.22 8.83 -8.35
C SER A 203 16.06 9.30 -9.54
N ASN A 204 15.43 9.49 -10.70
CA ASN A 204 16.08 9.93 -11.92
C ASN A 204 17.31 9.07 -12.32
N CYS A 205 17.31 7.78 -12.01
CA CYS A 205 18.41 6.87 -12.36
C CYS A 205 18.22 6.30 -13.78
N ARG A 206 19.31 6.05 -14.49
CA ARG A 206 19.30 5.54 -15.87
C ARG A 206 20.10 4.24 -16.00
N ALA A 207 19.59 3.30 -16.78
CA ALA A 207 20.25 2.02 -17.05
C ALA A 207 19.84 1.45 -18.41
N ALA A 208 20.63 0.50 -18.93
CA ALA A 208 20.22 -0.30 -20.08
C ALA A 208 19.21 -1.37 -19.66
N PHE A 209 19.54 -2.14 -18.61
CA PHE A 209 18.78 -3.30 -18.15
C PHE A 209 17.95 -3.03 -16.88
N GLY A 210 17.35 -1.84 -16.83
CA GLY A 210 16.63 -1.30 -15.66
C GLY A 210 17.53 -0.90 -14.50
N VAL A 211 17.02 -0.07 -13.58
CA VAL A 211 17.82 0.43 -12.45
C VAL A 211 18.28 -0.72 -11.54
N ILE A 212 17.43 -1.73 -11.35
CA ILE A 212 17.79 -2.96 -10.64
C ILE A 212 17.53 -4.17 -11.53
N THR A 213 18.55 -5.00 -11.74
CA THR A 213 18.38 -6.36 -12.28
C THR A 213 18.45 -7.39 -11.16
N ASN A 214 17.52 -8.33 -11.16
CA ASN A 214 17.52 -9.54 -10.34
C ASN A 214 17.58 -10.78 -11.25
N HIS A 215 18.79 -11.22 -11.60
CA HIS A 215 19.01 -12.30 -12.57
C HIS A 215 20.24 -13.14 -12.19
N ASN A 216 20.13 -14.45 -12.35
CA ASN A 216 21.25 -15.38 -12.35
C ASN A 216 21.04 -16.38 -13.50
N ALA A 217 21.95 -16.41 -14.47
CA ALA A 217 21.82 -17.22 -15.68
C ALA A 217 21.66 -18.73 -15.41
N GLY A 218 22.05 -19.21 -14.22
CA GLY A 218 21.90 -20.61 -13.82
C GLY A 218 20.68 -20.93 -12.92
N SER A 219 19.83 -19.95 -12.56
CA SER A 219 18.68 -20.20 -11.66
C SER A 219 17.73 -19.01 -11.51
N THR A 220 16.42 -19.25 -11.68
CA THR A 220 15.36 -18.30 -11.28
C THR A 220 15.00 -18.37 -9.79
N THR A 221 15.45 -19.41 -9.06
CA THR A 221 14.98 -19.72 -7.70
C THR A 221 15.96 -19.36 -6.58
N ASN A 222 17.27 -19.31 -6.85
CA ASN A 222 18.28 -18.89 -5.87
C ASN A 222 18.54 -17.37 -5.85
N ILE A 223 17.81 -16.61 -6.68
CA ILE A 223 17.97 -15.17 -6.88
C ILE A 223 16.69 -14.43 -6.44
N ILE A 224 16.78 -13.70 -5.32
CA ILE A 224 15.61 -13.15 -4.62
C ILE A 224 15.77 -11.65 -4.39
N LEU A 225 14.82 -10.84 -4.87
CA LEU A 225 14.74 -9.41 -4.61
C LEU A 225 13.50 -9.07 -3.78
N ASN A 226 13.72 -8.61 -2.55
CA ASN A 226 12.69 -8.11 -1.65
C ASN A 226 12.73 -6.57 -1.63
N VAL A 227 11.67 -5.92 -2.11
CA VAL A 227 11.48 -4.47 -2.12
C VAL A 227 10.38 -4.10 -1.13
N LYS A 228 10.68 -3.22 -0.17
CA LYS A 228 9.73 -2.79 0.85
C LYS A 228 9.82 -1.30 1.15
N ASN A 229 8.68 -0.63 1.37
CA ASN A 229 8.63 0.77 1.79
C ASN A 229 9.46 1.72 0.91
N SER A 230 9.66 1.38 -0.37
CA SER A 230 10.66 2.01 -1.23
C SER A 230 10.03 2.74 -2.42
N LYS A 231 10.68 3.80 -2.89
CA LYS A 231 10.20 4.65 -3.98
C LYS A 231 11.10 4.52 -5.20
N PHE A 232 10.49 4.37 -6.38
CA PHE A 232 11.12 4.41 -7.69
C PHE A 232 10.45 5.52 -8.48
N GLU A 233 11.18 6.60 -8.74
CA GLU A 233 10.66 7.84 -9.33
C GLU A 233 11.48 8.27 -10.55
N ASN A 234 10.80 8.49 -11.67
CA ASN A 234 11.37 9.05 -12.91
C ASN A 234 12.60 8.29 -13.44
N ASN A 235 12.67 6.98 -13.19
CA ASN A 235 13.79 6.15 -13.64
C ASN A 235 13.63 5.74 -15.11
N TYR A 236 14.75 5.64 -15.82
CA TYR A 236 14.77 5.47 -17.27
C TYR A 236 15.50 4.20 -17.71
N GLY A 237 14.78 3.32 -18.38
CA GLY A 237 15.28 2.13 -19.06
C GLY A 237 15.56 2.41 -20.54
N VAL A 238 16.79 2.16 -21.01
CA VAL A 238 17.16 2.35 -22.43
C VAL A 238 16.69 1.16 -23.28
N THR A 239 16.70 -0.05 -22.71
CA THR A 239 16.13 -1.25 -23.32
C THR A 239 15.02 -1.79 -22.41
N GLU A 240 15.42 -2.50 -21.34
CA GLU A 240 14.55 -3.10 -20.31
C GLU A 240 13.90 -2.03 -19.41
N PRO A 241 13.07 -2.37 -18.40
CA PRO A 241 12.08 -1.47 -17.83
C PRO A 241 12.69 -0.36 -16.99
N GLY A 242 11.93 0.71 -16.72
CA GLY A 242 12.45 1.89 -16.04
C GLY A 242 13.03 1.64 -14.64
N ALA A 243 12.46 0.72 -13.86
CA ALA A 243 12.87 0.48 -12.46
C ALA A 243 13.49 -0.89 -12.19
N ILE A 244 12.77 -2.00 -12.45
CA ILE A 244 13.20 -3.36 -12.03
C ILE A 244 13.05 -4.37 -13.17
N ASN A 245 14.16 -4.94 -13.63
CA ASN A 245 14.15 -6.20 -14.39
C ASN A 245 14.28 -7.40 -13.44
N ASN A 246 13.40 -8.39 -13.54
CA ASN A 246 13.41 -9.60 -12.73
C ASN A 246 13.32 -10.90 -13.56
N CYS A 247 14.30 -11.78 -13.36
CA CYS A 247 14.36 -13.12 -13.94
C CYS A 247 14.34 -14.19 -12.83
N GLY A 248 13.71 -13.90 -11.68
CA GLY A 248 13.64 -14.80 -10.54
C GLY A 248 12.54 -14.44 -9.55
N ILE A 249 12.82 -14.54 -8.24
CA ILE A 249 11.81 -14.26 -7.21
C ILE A 249 11.82 -12.77 -6.84
N LEU A 250 10.71 -12.09 -7.08
CA LEU A 250 10.50 -10.68 -6.71
C LEU A 250 9.34 -10.56 -5.72
N THR A 251 9.54 -9.84 -4.61
CA THR A 251 8.46 -9.43 -3.70
C THR A 251 8.49 -7.92 -3.50
N VAL A 252 7.41 -7.24 -3.84
CA VAL A 252 7.20 -5.80 -3.69
C VAL A 252 6.10 -5.56 -2.66
N TYR A 253 6.41 -4.81 -1.60
CA TYR A 253 5.46 -4.54 -0.51
C TYR A 253 5.45 -3.06 -0.13
N ASN A 254 4.27 -2.43 -0.05
CA ASN A 254 4.10 -1.05 0.43
C ASN A 254 5.08 -0.08 -0.26
N SER A 255 5.20 -0.16 -1.58
CA SER A 255 6.22 0.54 -2.37
C SER A 255 5.59 1.27 -3.56
N THR A 256 6.31 2.22 -4.14
CA THR A 256 5.73 3.23 -5.05
C THR A 256 6.59 3.43 -6.28
N PHE A 257 5.98 3.32 -7.45
CA PHE A 257 6.60 3.46 -8.77
C PHE A 257 5.90 4.61 -9.51
N ILE A 258 6.55 5.77 -9.60
CA ILE A 258 6.01 6.99 -10.24
C ILE A 258 6.86 7.37 -11.45
N GLY A 259 6.25 7.65 -12.60
CA GLY A 259 6.94 8.30 -13.71
C GLY A 259 8.09 7.49 -14.35
N ASN A 260 8.20 6.20 -14.03
CA ASN A 260 9.26 5.36 -14.58
C ASN A 260 8.92 5.03 -16.05
N HIS A 261 9.94 5.03 -16.89
CA HIS A 261 9.77 4.91 -18.34
C HIS A 261 10.84 4.02 -18.95
N ALA A 262 10.46 3.26 -19.97
CA ALA A 262 11.41 2.58 -20.85
C ALA A 262 11.01 2.73 -22.33
N VAL A 263 12.04 2.74 -23.18
CA VAL A 263 11.89 2.95 -24.64
C VAL A 263 11.20 1.75 -25.31
N TRP A 264 11.33 0.56 -24.74
CA TRP A 264 10.76 -0.67 -25.28
C TRP A 264 9.95 -1.40 -24.22
N TRP A 265 10.57 -1.90 -23.16
CA TRP A 265 9.85 -2.68 -22.14
C TRP A 265 9.02 -1.82 -21.16
N ALA A 266 8.53 -2.43 -20.08
CA ALA A 266 7.59 -1.83 -19.15
C ALA A 266 8.09 -0.52 -18.51
N GLY A 267 7.18 0.41 -18.22
CA GLY A 267 7.56 1.66 -17.56
C GLY A 267 8.25 1.43 -16.21
N ALA A 268 7.77 0.49 -15.39
CA ALA A 268 8.36 0.19 -14.09
C ALA A 268 9.02 -1.20 -13.99
N ILE A 269 8.29 -2.29 -14.26
CA ILE A 269 8.75 -3.66 -13.93
C ILE A 269 8.56 -4.64 -15.10
N HIS A 270 9.62 -5.34 -15.49
CA HIS A 270 9.58 -6.47 -16.43
C HIS A 270 9.90 -7.76 -15.66
N THR A 271 9.16 -8.84 -15.94
CA THR A 271 9.30 -10.15 -15.30
C THR A 271 9.39 -11.26 -16.34
N HIS A 272 10.61 -11.77 -16.53
CA HIS A 272 10.96 -12.74 -17.58
C HIS A 272 10.33 -14.12 -17.35
N SER A 273 10.53 -15.01 -18.33
CA SER A 273 10.16 -16.42 -18.30
C SER A 273 10.58 -17.11 -16.99
N ASN A 274 9.70 -17.96 -16.45
CA ASN A 274 9.92 -18.75 -15.23
C ASN A 274 10.26 -17.95 -13.95
N ALA A 275 10.05 -16.62 -13.95
CA ALA A 275 10.11 -15.79 -12.76
C ALA A 275 8.83 -15.92 -11.88
N ASN A 276 8.88 -15.39 -10.66
CA ASN A 276 7.75 -15.43 -9.72
C ASN A 276 7.68 -14.13 -8.92
N THR A 277 6.60 -13.38 -9.11
CA THR A 277 6.47 -11.99 -8.65
C THR A 277 5.22 -11.83 -7.77
N LEU A 278 5.43 -11.27 -6.57
CA LEU A 278 4.38 -10.90 -5.62
C LEU A 278 4.40 -9.39 -5.38
N ILE A 279 3.26 -8.74 -5.57
CA ILE A 279 3.04 -7.31 -5.35
C ILE A 279 1.92 -7.14 -4.33
N ASN A 280 2.15 -6.38 -3.25
CA ASN A 280 1.14 -6.10 -2.23
C ASN A 280 1.19 -4.64 -1.76
N LYS A 281 0.02 -4.01 -1.59
CA LYS A 281 -0.15 -2.65 -1.04
C LYS A 281 0.69 -1.58 -1.73
N SER A 282 0.90 -1.71 -3.04
CA SER A 282 1.85 -0.89 -3.80
C SER A 282 1.16 -0.03 -4.85
N THR A 283 1.82 1.05 -5.26
CA THR A 283 1.24 2.06 -6.18
C THR A 283 2.11 2.21 -7.41
N PHE A 284 1.50 2.10 -8.58
CA PHE A 284 2.10 2.34 -9.89
C PHE A 284 1.37 3.51 -10.54
N LYS A 285 2.04 4.65 -10.68
CA LYS A 285 1.43 5.87 -11.20
C LYS A 285 2.22 6.49 -12.36
N SER A 286 1.52 6.85 -13.45
CA SER A 286 2.09 7.60 -14.58
C SER A 286 3.37 6.98 -15.16
N ASN A 287 3.49 5.64 -15.12
CA ASN A 287 4.60 4.93 -15.75
C ASN A 287 4.26 4.65 -17.22
N THR A 288 5.28 4.70 -18.09
CA THR A 288 5.08 4.67 -19.55
C THR A 288 6.00 3.68 -20.25
N ALA A 289 5.42 2.69 -20.94
CA ALA A 289 6.15 1.74 -21.77
C ALA A 289 6.08 2.13 -23.25
N GLY A 290 7.18 1.98 -23.99
CA GLY A 290 7.20 2.20 -25.45
C GLY A 290 6.61 1.04 -26.27
N TRP A 291 6.72 -0.20 -25.77
CA TRP A 291 6.19 -1.42 -26.39
C TRP A 291 5.32 -2.22 -25.41
N ASN A 292 5.88 -2.62 -24.27
CA ASN A 292 5.34 -3.73 -23.47
C ASN A 292 4.89 -3.32 -22.05
N GLY A 293 3.58 -3.05 -21.87
CA GLY A 293 2.92 -2.95 -20.55
C GLY A 293 3.25 -1.70 -19.74
N GLY A 294 2.36 -0.70 -19.72
CA GLY A 294 2.68 0.67 -19.30
C GLY A 294 3.36 0.81 -17.94
N ALA A 295 2.89 0.07 -16.93
CA ALA A 295 3.60 -0.07 -15.65
C ALA A 295 4.39 -1.38 -15.56
N LEU A 296 3.79 -2.51 -15.94
CA LEU A 296 4.33 -3.85 -15.72
C LEU A 296 4.14 -4.77 -16.92
N PHE A 297 5.13 -5.63 -17.16
CA PHE A 297 5.05 -6.71 -18.14
C PHE A 297 5.49 -8.06 -17.58
N THR A 298 4.84 -9.15 -18.00
CA THR A 298 5.15 -10.51 -17.53
C THR A 298 5.02 -11.61 -18.58
N TYR A 299 5.92 -12.59 -18.50
CA TYR A 299 5.85 -13.88 -19.17
C TYR A 299 5.54 -15.04 -18.20
N SER A 300 5.25 -14.75 -16.93
CA SER A 300 5.40 -15.74 -15.86
C SER A 300 4.41 -15.53 -14.71
N VAL A 301 4.77 -15.94 -13.49
CA VAL A 301 3.85 -15.98 -12.35
C VAL A 301 3.80 -14.61 -11.67
N LEU A 302 2.63 -14.01 -11.63
CA LEU A 302 2.38 -12.67 -11.10
C LEU A 302 1.18 -12.66 -10.17
N ARG A 303 1.36 -12.20 -8.93
CA ARG A 303 0.26 -12.05 -7.96
C ARG A 303 0.24 -10.64 -7.41
N ILE A 304 -0.91 -9.98 -7.48
CA ILE A 304 -1.09 -8.58 -7.11
C ILE A 304 -2.27 -8.47 -6.14
N TYR A 305 -2.03 -7.83 -5.00
CA TYR A 305 -3.01 -7.68 -3.93
C TYR A 305 -3.03 -6.25 -3.39
N ASP A 306 -4.20 -5.74 -2.99
CA ASP A 306 -4.34 -4.46 -2.27
C ASP A 306 -3.69 -3.23 -2.98
N SER A 307 -3.52 -3.26 -4.31
CA SER A 307 -2.61 -2.36 -5.04
C SER A 307 -3.31 -1.46 -6.06
N CYS A 308 -2.69 -0.32 -6.39
CA CYS A 308 -3.27 0.71 -7.24
C CYS A 308 -2.40 1.00 -8.47
N PHE A 309 -3.03 1.04 -9.65
CA PHE A 309 -2.47 1.43 -10.93
C PHE A 309 -3.26 2.64 -11.45
N GLU A 310 -2.64 3.82 -11.46
CA GLU A 310 -3.27 5.07 -11.92
C GLU A 310 -2.49 5.68 -13.08
N ASP A 311 -3.15 6.14 -14.14
CA ASP A 311 -2.56 7.02 -15.17
C ASP A 311 -1.36 6.39 -15.94
N ASN A 312 -1.17 5.07 -15.89
CA ASN A 312 -0.09 4.39 -16.62
C ASN A 312 -0.45 4.23 -18.11
N ASN A 313 0.54 4.29 -18.99
CA ASN A 313 0.33 4.41 -20.42
C ASN A 313 1.17 3.43 -21.25
N CYS A 314 0.55 2.82 -22.26
CA CYS A 314 1.18 1.99 -23.28
C CYS A 314 0.80 2.52 -24.68
N SER A 315 1.63 2.29 -25.68
CA SER A 315 1.43 2.81 -27.05
C SER A 315 1.34 1.73 -28.15
N THR A 316 1.13 0.46 -27.81
CA THR A 316 1.09 -0.65 -28.78
C THR A 316 0.05 -1.73 -28.45
N SER A 317 -0.27 -2.59 -29.40
CA SER A 317 -1.19 -3.72 -29.20
C SER A 317 -0.73 -4.76 -28.17
N ALA A 318 0.59 -4.95 -27.97
CA ALA A 318 1.13 -6.12 -27.27
C ALA A 318 1.07 -6.09 -25.73
N GLY A 319 0.72 -4.95 -25.11
CA GLY A 319 0.64 -4.84 -23.65
C GLY A 319 -0.32 -3.77 -23.17
N GLY A 320 -1.00 -4.02 -22.06
CA GLY A 320 -2.02 -3.13 -21.52
C GLY A 320 -1.47 -1.84 -20.94
N GLY A 321 -2.35 -0.85 -20.75
CA GLY A 321 -1.96 0.48 -20.27
C GLY A 321 -1.35 0.45 -18.85
N ALA A 322 -1.76 -0.50 -18.00
CA ALA A 322 -1.04 -0.80 -16.76
C ALA A 322 -0.23 -2.10 -16.85
N ILE A 323 -0.86 -3.21 -17.26
CA ILE A 323 -0.28 -4.56 -17.23
C ILE A 323 -0.38 -5.21 -18.61
N GLY A 324 0.74 -5.70 -19.13
CA GLY A 324 0.77 -6.58 -20.31
C GLY A 324 1.33 -7.97 -19.98
N ALA A 325 0.86 -8.98 -20.71
CA ALA A 325 1.47 -10.31 -20.73
C ALA A 325 1.18 -11.02 -22.07
N TYR A 326 2.10 -11.89 -22.49
CA TYR A 326 1.76 -12.97 -23.42
C TYR A 326 2.53 -14.26 -23.14
N ASN A 327 2.19 -15.35 -23.82
CA ASN A 327 2.87 -16.64 -23.68
C ASN A 327 4.17 -16.66 -24.49
N TYR A 328 5.31 -16.58 -23.81
CA TYR A 328 6.64 -16.73 -24.40
C TYR A 328 7.63 -17.20 -23.33
N GLY A 329 8.40 -18.25 -23.64
CA GLY A 329 9.36 -18.91 -22.73
C GLY A 329 8.75 -19.61 -21.51
N SER A 330 7.69 -19.06 -20.92
CA SER A 330 6.77 -19.74 -20.00
C SER A 330 5.33 -19.24 -20.16
N GLN A 331 4.38 -20.05 -19.67
CA GLN A 331 2.98 -19.66 -19.56
C GLN A 331 2.80 -18.70 -18.37
N TYR A 332 2.16 -17.55 -18.61
CA TYR A 332 1.84 -16.60 -17.53
C TYR A 332 0.71 -17.10 -16.63
N ASN A 333 0.78 -16.78 -15.35
CA ASN A 333 -0.29 -17.04 -14.38
C ASN A 333 -0.45 -15.83 -13.47
N ILE A 334 -1.49 -15.05 -13.76
CA ILE A 334 -1.78 -13.75 -13.18
C ILE A 334 -2.97 -13.91 -12.22
N ILE A 335 -2.78 -13.45 -10.99
CA ILE A 335 -3.83 -13.29 -9.98
C ILE A 335 -3.84 -11.84 -9.51
N ILE A 336 -4.97 -11.17 -9.63
CA ILE A 336 -5.20 -9.78 -9.22
C ILE A 336 -6.40 -9.78 -8.28
N ASP A 337 -6.24 -9.26 -7.07
CA ASP A 337 -7.29 -9.26 -6.04
C ASP A 337 -7.27 -7.98 -5.19
N ASN A 338 -8.43 -7.43 -4.88
CA ASN A 338 -8.60 -6.18 -4.12
C ASN A 338 -7.73 -5.02 -4.66
N CYS A 339 -7.73 -4.82 -5.99
CA CYS A 339 -6.89 -3.81 -6.67
C CYS A 339 -7.71 -2.70 -7.32
N THR A 340 -7.06 -1.60 -7.70
CA THR A 340 -7.69 -0.46 -8.40
C THR A 340 -6.90 -0.06 -9.64
N PHE A 341 -7.57 0.02 -10.78
CA PHE A 341 -7.04 0.46 -12.06
C PHE A 341 -7.82 1.68 -12.56
N LYS A 342 -7.18 2.85 -12.60
CA LYS A 342 -7.84 4.14 -12.91
C LYS A 342 -7.10 4.93 -13.98
N LYS A 343 -7.81 5.39 -15.03
CA LYS A 343 -7.25 6.21 -16.13
C LYS A 343 -5.97 5.62 -16.78
N ASN A 344 -5.78 4.30 -16.72
CA ASN A 344 -4.69 3.66 -17.47
C ASN A 344 -5.10 3.57 -18.95
N ASN A 345 -4.13 3.72 -19.86
CA ASN A 345 -4.40 4.00 -21.27
C ASN A 345 -3.56 3.15 -22.22
N ASN A 346 -4.19 2.65 -23.27
CA ASN A 346 -3.55 2.09 -24.46
C ASN A 346 -4.35 2.45 -25.73
N VAL A 347 -4.34 3.74 -26.09
CA VAL A 347 -5.17 4.35 -27.15
C VAL A 347 -5.29 3.51 -28.42
N ASN A 348 -4.18 2.93 -28.89
CA ASN A 348 -4.07 2.24 -30.17
C ASN A 348 -3.97 0.70 -30.05
N GLY A 349 -4.32 0.13 -28.89
CA GLY A 349 -4.06 -1.28 -28.60
C GLY A 349 -5.10 -1.95 -27.72
N ASN A 350 -4.63 -2.96 -27.00
CA ASN A 350 -5.41 -3.84 -26.14
C ASN A 350 -5.37 -3.39 -24.68
N GLY A 351 -6.50 -3.49 -23.97
CA GLY A 351 -6.54 -3.55 -22.51
C GLY A 351 -6.06 -2.29 -21.80
N GLY A 352 -6.92 -1.27 -21.66
CA GLY A 352 -6.53 0.02 -21.07
C GLY A 352 -5.94 -0.12 -19.67
N ALA A 353 -6.43 -1.06 -18.86
CA ALA A 353 -5.72 -1.53 -17.67
C ALA A 353 -4.87 -2.79 -17.96
N ILE A 354 -5.47 -3.86 -18.45
CA ILE A 354 -4.85 -5.19 -18.53
C ILE A 354 -5.00 -5.78 -19.94
N ALA A 355 -3.89 -6.16 -20.57
CA ALA A 355 -3.89 -7.03 -21.75
C ALA A 355 -3.17 -8.35 -21.46
N THR A 356 -3.83 -9.48 -21.70
CA THR A 356 -3.23 -10.82 -21.55
C THR A 356 -3.47 -11.64 -22.80
N LEU A 357 -2.44 -11.77 -23.61
CA LEU A 357 -2.54 -12.27 -24.98
C LEU A 357 -1.96 -13.69 -25.06
N ASN A 358 -2.59 -14.55 -25.85
CA ASN A 358 -2.20 -15.94 -26.04
C ASN A 358 -2.23 -16.77 -24.72
N GLY A 359 -1.68 -17.99 -24.75
CA GLY A 359 -1.83 -19.00 -23.68
C GLY A 359 -1.41 -18.57 -22.27
N GLY A 360 -2.33 -18.58 -21.32
CA GLY A 360 -2.04 -18.31 -19.91
C GLY A 360 -3.29 -18.09 -19.09
N TYR A 361 -3.12 -17.76 -17.81
CA TYR A 361 -4.22 -17.58 -16.87
C TYR A 361 -4.28 -16.14 -16.38
N LEU A 362 -5.45 -15.51 -16.48
CA LEU A 362 -5.78 -14.22 -15.87
C LEU A 362 -6.96 -14.38 -14.92
N ASN A 363 -6.71 -14.21 -13.63
CA ASN A 363 -7.73 -14.29 -12.59
C ASN A 363 -7.84 -12.92 -11.89
N VAL A 364 -9.01 -12.28 -11.96
CA VAL A 364 -9.24 -10.93 -11.43
C VAL A 364 -10.45 -10.94 -10.50
N TYR A 365 -10.21 -10.59 -9.24
CA TYR A 365 -11.17 -10.66 -8.14
C TYR A 365 -11.32 -9.31 -7.45
N ASN A 366 -12.52 -8.99 -6.97
CA ASN A 366 -12.79 -7.94 -5.99
C ASN A 366 -12.21 -6.55 -6.35
N SER A 367 -11.97 -6.27 -7.64
CA SER A 367 -11.15 -5.13 -8.09
C SER A 367 -11.98 -4.06 -8.80
N MET A 368 -11.51 -2.82 -8.74
CA MET A 368 -12.16 -1.66 -9.35
C MET A 368 -11.41 -1.16 -10.58
N PHE A 369 -12.14 -0.95 -11.67
CA PHE A 369 -11.67 -0.37 -12.92
C PHE A 369 -12.44 0.94 -13.15
N ILE A 370 -11.75 2.06 -13.38
CA ILE A 370 -12.36 3.40 -13.47
C ILE A 370 -11.77 4.17 -14.65
N ALA A 371 -12.56 4.39 -15.69
CA ALA A 371 -12.22 5.21 -16.86
C ALA A 371 -10.84 4.87 -17.47
N ASN A 372 -10.52 3.57 -17.56
CA ASN A 372 -9.39 3.12 -18.37
C ASN A 372 -9.78 3.15 -19.86
N TYR A 373 -8.83 3.26 -20.77
CA TYR A 373 -9.14 3.37 -22.20
C TYR A 373 -8.19 2.55 -23.08
N ALA A 374 -8.77 1.86 -24.07
CA ALA A 374 -8.06 1.22 -25.18
C ALA A 374 -9.03 1.00 -26.34
N ALA A 375 -8.50 0.87 -27.57
CA ALA A 375 -9.30 0.58 -28.75
C ALA A 375 -9.96 -0.82 -28.71
N ASN A 376 -9.33 -1.78 -28.03
CA ASN A 376 -9.85 -3.13 -27.83
C ASN A 376 -9.83 -3.49 -26.34
N GLY A 377 -11.01 -3.64 -25.71
CA GLY A 377 -11.11 -3.93 -24.28
C GLY A 377 -10.71 -2.74 -23.41
N GLN A 378 -11.63 -1.79 -23.16
CA GLN A 378 -11.29 -0.50 -22.52
C GLN A 378 -10.62 -0.66 -21.15
N ALA A 379 -11.05 -1.64 -20.34
CA ALA A 379 -10.40 -2.04 -19.11
C ALA A 379 -9.52 -3.27 -19.33
N ILE A 380 -10.09 -4.36 -19.83
CA ILE A 380 -9.43 -5.66 -19.97
C ILE A 380 -9.59 -6.17 -21.40
N CYS A 381 -8.49 -6.62 -22.01
CA CYS A 381 -8.52 -7.41 -23.23
C CYS A 381 -7.76 -8.72 -23.01
N ALA A 382 -8.36 -9.83 -23.41
CA ALA A 382 -7.65 -11.10 -23.52
C ALA A 382 -8.01 -11.78 -24.84
N ALA A 383 -7.01 -11.96 -25.70
CA ALA A 383 -7.19 -12.42 -27.06
C ALA A 383 -6.03 -13.31 -27.52
N ASN A 384 -6.27 -14.08 -28.58
CA ASN A 384 -5.23 -14.75 -29.35
C ASN A 384 -4.75 -13.80 -30.46
N GLU A 385 -3.47 -13.41 -30.44
CA GLU A 385 -2.84 -12.50 -31.40
C GLU A 385 -1.52 -13.05 -31.94
N ASN A 386 -1.29 -12.80 -33.23
CA ASN A 386 -0.06 -13.15 -33.95
C ASN A 386 1.10 -12.21 -33.58
N ILE A 387 1.59 -12.34 -32.36
CA ILE A 387 2.72 -11.60 -31.77
C ILE A 387 4.02 -12.37 -32.00
N GLU A 388 5.13 -11.65 -32.24
CA GLU A 388 6.44 -12.26 -32.47
C GLU A 388 6.84 -13.19 -31.31
N ASN A 389 7.17 -14.44 -31.65
CA ASN A 389 7.51 -15.53 -30.73
C ASN A 389 6.39 -15.99 -29.77
N GLY A 390 5.18 -15.43 -29.86
CA GLY A 390 4.03 -15.86 -29.05
C GLY A 390 3.49 -17.24 -29.48
N THR A 391 2.93 -18.00 -28.53
CA THR A 391 2.16 -19.23 -28.87
C THR A 391 0.81 -18.89 -29.51
N ASN A 392 0.23 -19.78 -30.30
CA ASN A 392 -1.16 -19.66 -30.79
C ASN A 392 -2.22 -20.19 -29.81
N ASP A 393 -1.88 -20.42 -28.53
CA ASP A 393 -2.81 -20.90 -27.50
C ASP A 393 -3.76 -19.78 -27.03
N GLN A 394 -4.91 -20.13 -26.44
CA GLN A 394 -5.89 -19.16 -25.93
C GLN A 394 -5.65 -18.79 -24.44
N PRO A 395 -5.95 -17.54 -24.03
CA PRO A 395 -5.96 -17.15 -22.63
C PRO A 395 -7.15 -17.79 -21.88
N TYR A 396 -6.97 -18.07 -20.59
CA TYR A 396 -7.97 -18.61 -19.66
C TYR A 396 -8.31 -17.57 -18.59
N LEU A 397 -9.60 -17.33 -18.35
CA LEU A 397 -10.05 -16.19 -17.53
C LEU A 397 -11.09 -16.52 -16.46
N ALA A 398 -10.82 -16.04 -15.25
CA ALA A 398 -11.81 -15.89 -14.17
C ALA A 398 -11.92 -14.40 -13.81
N ILE A 399 -13.06 -13.77 -14.10
CA ILE A 399 -13.34 -12.34 -13.80
C ILE A 399 -14.53 -12.30 -12.86
N VAL A 400 -14.30 -12.08 -11.56
CA VAL A 400 -15.33 -12.28 -10.51
C VAL A 400 -15.41 -11.12 -9.53
N ASN A 401 -16.62 -10.65 -9.24
CA ASN A 401 -16.92 -9.61 -8.23
C ASN A 401 -16.15 -8.29 -8.45
N ASN A 402 -15.91 -7.90 -9.70
CA ASN A 402 -15.23 -6.64 -10.05
C ASN A 402 -16.23 -5.52 -10.36
N THR A 403 -15.80 -4.26 -10.20
CA THR A 403 -16.61 -3.09 -10.56
C THR A 403 -15.92 -2.29 -11.66
N PHE A 404 -16.64 -2.01 -12.75
CA PHE A 404 -16.18 -1.24 -13.90
C PHE A 404 -16.99 0.06 -14.02
N ILE A 405 -16.32 1.22 -14.04
CA ILE A 405 -16.97 2.54 -13.97
C ILE A 405 -16.46 3.46 -15.07
N ASN A 406 -17.37 4.15 -15.79
CA ASN A 406 -17.07 5.20 -16.77
C ASN A 406 -16.13 4.78 -17.92
N HIS A 407 -16.34 3.60 -18.50
CA HIS A 407 -15.66 3.16 -19.72
C HIS A 407 -16.54 3.48 -20.93
N THR A 408 -16.56 4.74 -21.34
CA THR A 408 -17.54 5.30 -22.31
C THR A 408 -17.07 5.31 -23.77
N GLY A 409 -15.99 4.59 -24.10
CA GLY A 409 -15.56 4.36 -25.49
C GLY A 409 -16.49 3.41 -26.26
N SER A 410 -16.25 3.28 -27.57
CA SER A 410 -17.04 2.41 -28.45
C SER A 410 -16.72 0.92 -28.36
N SER A 411 -15.58 0.56 -27.77
CA SER A 411 -15.16 -0.82 -27.52
C SER A 411 -15.83 -1.39 -26.27
N ASP A 412 -15.99 -2.70 -26.18
CA ASP A 412 -16.42 -3.33 -24.91
C ASP A 412 -15.39 -3.09 -23.80
N THR A 413 -15.87 -3.00 -22.56
CA THR A 413 -15.04 -2.72 -21.38
C THR A 413 -14.13 -3.90 -21.05
N VAL A 414 -14.65 -5.12 -21.20
CA VAL A 414 -13.93 -6.37 -21.12
C VAL A 414 -14.16 -7.15 -22.41
N VAL A 415 -13.10 -7.33 -23.21
CA VAL A 415 -13.10 -8.15 -24.42
C VAL A 415 -12.41 -9.46 -24.13
N ILE A 416 -13.09 -10.59 -24.42
CA ILE A 416 -12.54 -11.94 -24.25
C ILE A 416 -12.71 -12.74 -25.56
N ASN A 417 -11.58 -13.07 -26.17
CA ASN A 417 -11.39 -14.05 -27.23
C ASN A 417 -10.47 -15.17 -26.73
N GLY A 418 -11.01 -15.97 -25.81
CA GLY A 418 -10.33 -17.03 -25.08
C GLY A 418 -11.30 -17.85 -24.23
N VAL A 419 -10.78 -18.69 -23.33
CA VAL A 419 -11.58 -19.59 -22.50
C VAL A 419 -12.00 -18.88 -21.20
N VAL A 420 -13.28 -18.52 -21.09
CA VAL A 420 -13.85 -18.05 -19.83
C VAL A 420 -14.13 -19.26 -18.93
N SER A 421 -13.39 -19.38 -17.82
CA SER A 421 -13.70 -20.34 -16.76
C SER A 421 -14.72 -19.79 -15.77
N GLU A 422 -14.69 -18.48 -15.49
CA GLU A 422 -15.73 -17.81 -14.70
C GLU A 422 -15.89 -16.33 -15.09
N PHE A 423 -17.14 -15.84 -15.12
CA PHE A 423 -17.45 -14.42 -15.28
C PHE A 423 -18.73 -14.08 -14.48
N THR A 424 -18.58 -13.74 -13.20
CA THR A 424 -19.71 -13.68 -12.25
C THR A 424 -19.68 -12.47 -11.32
N ASN A 425 -20.86 -11.99 -10.94
CA ASN A 425 -21.06 -10.93 -9.94
C ASN A 425 -20.35 -9.59 -10.25
N ASN A 426 -19.95 -9.34 -11.49
CA ASN A 426 -19.31 -8.09 -11.88
C ASN A 426 -20.36 -6.99 -12.12
N THR A 427 -20.04 -5.76 -11.73
CA THR A 427 -20.92 -4.60 -11.88
C THR A 427 -20.32 -3.61 -12.87
N PHE A 428 -21.06 -3.28 -13.93
CA PHE A 428 -20.70 -2.30 -14.94
C PHE A 428 -21.58 -1.07 -14.75
N ILE A 429 -20.97 0.10 -14.54
CA ILE A 429 -21.64 1.38 -14.32
C ILE A 429 -21.15 2.33 -15.41
N ASN A 430 -22.06 2.86 -16.23
CA ASN A 430 -21.75 3.78 -17.33
C ASN A 430 -20.53 3.30 -18.17
N SER A 431 -20.53 2.03 -18.53
CA SER A 431 -19.40 1.33 -19.15
C SER A 431 -19.91 0.46 -20.28
N THR A 432 -19.45 0.70 -21.51
CA THR A 432 -19.87 0.00 -22.72
C THR A 432 -19.55 -1.49 -22.60
N GLN A 433 -20.55 -2.36 -22.63
CA GLN A 433 -20.35 -3.81 -22.61
C GLN A 433 -21.51 -4.50 -23.33
N ASN A 434 -21.38 -4.67 -24.64
CA ASN A 434 -22.39 -5.28 -25.50
C ASN A 434 -22.30 -6.82 -25.43
N THR A 435 -21.10 -7.37 -25.26
CA THR A 435 -20.88 -8.80 -25.06
C THR A 435 -21.11 -9.16 -23.59
N HIS A 436 -22.26 -9.73 -23.28
CA HIS A 436 -22.54 -10.27 -21.94
C HIS A 436 -21.91 -11.65 -21.77
N TYR A 437 -21.21 -11.85 -20.66
CA TYR A 437 -20.54 -13.11 -20.30
C TYR A 437 -21.08 -13.64 -18.96
N GLY A 438 -21.14 -14.97 -18.80
CA GLY A 438 -21.47 -15.63 -17.53
C GLY A 438 -22.84 -15.28 -16.94
N THR A 439 -22.93 -15.16 -15.60
CA THR A 439 -24.20 -14.93 -14.88
C THR A 439 -24.02 -14.08 -13.62
N GLY A 440 -25.10 -13.44 -13.13
CA GLY A 440 -25.08 -12.59 -11.92
C GLY A 440 -24.39 -11.23 -12.11
N ASN A 441 -24.01 -10.88 -13.34
CA ASN A 441 -23.40 -9.59 -13.66
C ASN A 441 -24.48 -8.50 -13.83
N THR A 442 -24.18 -7.29 -13.38
CA THR A 442 -25.09 -6.13 -13.39
C THR A 442 -24.61 -5.10 -14.40
N TYR A 443 -25.50 -4.63 -15.28
CA TYR A 443 -25.18 -3.73 -16.40
C TYR A 443 -26.00 -2.44 -16.31
N ASN A 444 -25.49 -1.49 -15.53
CA ASN A 444 -26.10 -0.19 -15.25
C ASN A 444 -25.62 0.86 -16.25
N SER A 445 -26.15 0.78 -17.47
CA SER A 445 -26.08 1.87 -18.45
C SER A 445 -26.83 3.08 -17.90
N ILE A 446 -26.19 4.26 -17.93
CA ILE A 446 -26.80 5.52 -17.51
C ILE A 446 -27.36 6.22 -18.74
N TYR A 447 -28.68 6.32 -18.83
CA TYR A 447 -29.40 6.99 -19.90
C TYR A 447 -29.81 8.39 -19.47
N ILE A 448 -29.46 9.39 -20.27
CA ILE A 448 -29.93 10.76 -20.09
C ILE A 448 -31.16 10.94 -20.99
N LEU A 449 -32.33 11.11 -20.39
CA LEU A 449 -33.60 11.21 -21.10
C LEU A 449 -33.83 12.67 -21.50
N MET A 450 -34.06 12.93 -22.79
CA MET A 450 -34.17 14.29 -23.34
C MET A 450 -35.48 14.50 -24.11
N THR A 451 -36.03 15.72 -24.08
CA THR A 451 -37.13 16.12 -24.97
C THR A 451 -36.65 16.29 -26.41
N ARG A 452 -37.58 16.46 -27.37
CA ARG A 452 -37.25 16.93 -28.73
C ARG A 452 -36.62 18.34 -28.78
N ASN A 453 -36.69 19.08 -27.68
CA ASN A 453 -36.05 20.39 -27.50
C ASN A 453 -34.73 20.25 -26.71
N ASN A 454 -34.25 19.02 -26.51
CA ASN A 454 -33.03 18.63 -25.81
C ASN A 454 -32.96 19.08 -24.33
N GLU A 455 -34.10 19.22 -23.68
CA GLU A 455 -34.19 19.45 -22.22
C GLU A 455 -34.11 18.11 -21.49
N ILE A 456 -33.21 18.01 -20.49
CA ILE A 456 -33.01 16.78 -19.71
C ILE A 456 -34.19 16.58 -18.77
N LEU A 457 -34.98 15.52 -19.02
CA LEU A 457 -36.12 15.11 -18.19
C LEU A 457 -35.70 14.23 -17.01
N GLY A 458 -34.54 13.57 -17.09
CA GLY A 458 -33.99 12.77 -16.00
C GLY A 458 -32.74 11.99 -16.42
N ILE A 459 -32.11 11.38 -15.43
CA ILE A 459 -31.01 10.43 -15.59
C ILE A 459 -31.52 9.12 -15.00
N PHE A 460 -31.52 8.06 -15.80
CA PHE A 460 -32.11 6.77 -15.46
C PHE A 460 -31.13 5.62 -15.71
N ASN A 461 -31.20 4.58 -14.89
CA ASN A 461 -30.55 3.30 -15.15
C ASN A 461 -31.47 2.29 -15.87
N THR A 462 -30.89 1.17 -16.30
CA THR A 462 -31.57 0.05 -16.99
C THR A 462 -32.75 -0.54 -16.22
N GLU A 463 -32.70 -0.61 -14.88
CA GLU A 463 -33.78 -1.16 -14.05
C GLU A 463 -34.89 -0.13 -13.82
N GLU A 464 -34.54 1.14 -13.62
CA GLU A 464 -35.51 2.24 -13.52
C GLU A 464 -36.34 2.36 -14.81
N ILE A 465 -35.68 2.26 -15.97
CA ILE A 465 -36.31 2.22 -17.30
C ILE A 465 -37.38 1.14 -17.43
N LEU A 466 -37.11 -0.07 -16.92
CA LEU A 466 -38.04 -1.20 -17.01
C LEU A 466 -39.26 -1.07 -16.08
N ASN A 467 -39.22 -0.14 -15.13
CA ASN A 467 -40.33 0.18 -14.22
C ASN A 467 -41.00 1.54 -14.56
N ALA A 468 -40.54 2.22 -15.60
CA ALA A 468 -40.90 3.60 -15.94
C ALA A 468 -42.25 3.75 -16.68
N GLU A 469 -43.32 3.05 -16.28
CA GLU A 469 -44.67 3.40 -16.77
C GLU A 469 -45.22 4.68 -16.09
N SER A 470 -44.77 4.99 -14.87
CA SER A 470 -45.33 6.06 -14.03
C SER A 470 -44.68 7.44 -14.20
N THR A 471 -43.57 7.55 -14.94
CA THR A 471 -42.77 8.79 -15.09
C THR A 471 -43.05 9.56 -16.39
N PHE A 472 -43.84 9.00 -17.31
CA PHE A 472 -44.18 9.66 -18.56
C PHE A 472 -45.53 10.37 -18.46
N ASN A 473 -45.56 11.65 -18.87
CA ASN A 473 -46.78 12.47 -18.85
C ASN A 473 -47.88 11.96 -19.82
N SER A 474 -47.52 11.08 -20.77
CA SER A 474 -48.47 10.38 -21.63
C SER A 474 -47.97 8.97 -21.96
N MET A 475 -48.92 8.06 -22.19
CA MET A 475 -48.62 6.70 -22.68
C MET A 475 -47.99 6.73 -24.08
N ASP A 476 -48.34 7.72 -24.91
CA ASP A 476 -47.75 7.88 -26.24
C ASP A 476 -46.27 8.27 -26.17
N ASP A 477 -45.86 9.10 -25.21
CA ASP A 477 -44.45 9.45 -25.03
C ASP A 477 -43.63 8.27 -24.48
N PHE A 478 -44.22 7.44 -23.61
CA PHE A 478 -43.62 6.14 -23.23
C PHE A 478 -43.40 5.25 -24.46
N TRP A 479 -44.42 5.00 -25.28
CA TRP A 479 -44.27 4.14 -26.47
C TRP A 479 -43.35 4.72 -27.54
N ARG A 480 -43.32 6.05 -27.74
CA ARG A 480 -42.42 6.71 -28.70
C ARG A 480 -40.96 6.69 -28.22
N TRP A 481 -40.73 6.84 -26.93
CA TRP A 481 -39.41 6.70 -26.33
C TRP A 481 -38.94 5.23 -26.32
N TYR A 482 -39.82 4.28 -25.97
CA TYR A 482 -39.57 2.84 -26.04
C TYR A 482 -39.23 2.40 -27.48
N ALA A 483 -39.96 2.90 -28.48
CA ALA A 483 -39.64 2.67 -29.88
C ALA A 483 -38.24 3.19 -30.25
N TYR A 484 -37.87 4.41 -29.82
CA TYR A 484 -36.53 4.97 -30.05
C TYR A 484 -35.42 4.16 -29.35
N ALA A 485 -35.63 3.75 -28.09
CA ALA A 485 -34.70 2.89 -27.36
C ALA A 485 -34.53 1.52 -28.04
N SER A 486 -35.63 0.90 -28.50
CA SER A 486 -35.58 -0.37 -29.24
C SER A 486 -34.88 -0.28 -30.60
N ALA A 487 -34.93 0.90 -31.25
CA ALA A 487 -34.26 1.15 -32.52
C ALA A 487 -32.73 1.31 -32.39
N GLN A 488 -32.23 1.61 -31.18
CA GLN A 488 -30.81 1.83 -30.90
C GLN A 488 -30.07 0.57 -30.42
N ASN A 489 -30.73 -0.57 -30.21
CA ASN A 489 -30.03 -1.79 -29.78
C ASN A 489 -30.67 -3.09 -30.31
N GLN A 490 -29.98 -3.77 -31.24
CA GLN A 490 -30.43 -5.06 -31.79
C GLN A 490 -29.98 -6.24 -30.92
N ASN A 491 -30.74 -6.52 -29.86
CA ASN A 491 -31.21 -7.86 -29.49
C ASN A 491 -32.01 -7.83 -28.18
N PHE A 492 -33.34 -7.74 -28.29
CA PHE A 492 -34.27 -8.18 -27.25
C PHE A 492 -35.05 -9.39 -27.78
N ASP A 493 -34.68 -10.58 -27.31
CA ASP A 493 -35.30 -11.83 -27.77
C ASP A 493 -36.72 -12.01 -27.21
N THR A 494 -37.68 -11.44 -27.94
CA THR A 494 -39.13 -11.74 -27.90
C THR A 494 -39.89 -11.37 -26.61
N ILE A 495 -40.47 -10.16 -26.58
CA ILE A 495 -41.79 -9.92 -25.95
C ILE A 495 -42.72 -9.28 -27.00
N TYR A 496 -43.82 -9.97 -27.32
CA TYR A 496 -44.89 -9.45 -28.17
C TYR A 496 -45.92 -8.69 -27.34
N LEU A 497 -46.27 -7.47 -27.76
CA LEU A 497 -47.60 -6.88 -27.49
C LEU A 497 -48.06 -6.07 -28.71
N ASN A 498 -49.30 -6.30 -29.16
CA ASN A 498 -49.91 -5.55 -30.25
C ASN A 498 -50.78 -4.42 -29.68
N ALA A 499 -50.56 -3.19 -30.15
CA ALA A 499 -51.53 -2.09 -30.06
C ALA A 499 -51.53 -1.31 -31.39
N TYR A 500 -52.70 -0.91 -31.88
CA TYR A 500 -52.91 -0.51 -33.28
C TYR A 500 -53.81 0.72 -33.39
N PHE A 501 -53.23 1.92 -33.50
CA PHE A 501 -53.82 3.20 -33.94
C PHE A 501 -52.64 4.15 -34.25
N GLY A 502 -52.59 4.99 -35.28
CA GLY A 502 -53.43 5.16 -36.48
C GLY A 502 -52.68 6.06 -37.49
N GLU A 503 -53.18 6.19 -38.73
CA GLU A 503 -52.64 7.08 -39.78
C GLU A 503 -52.64 8.56 -39.31
N TRP A 504 -51.91 9.55 -39.85
CA TRP A 504 -51.21 9.78 -41.14
C TRP A 504 -49.74 10.20 -40.85
N GLY A 505 -48.77 10.35 -41.77
CA GLY A 505 -48.70 10.27 -43.24
C GLY A 505 -47.31 10.79 -43.70
N ASP A 506 -46.98 10.58 -44.98
CA ASP A 506 -45.74 10.99 -45.69
C ASP A 506 -44.37 10.46 -45.21
N SER A 507 -43.58 9.99 -46.19
CA SER A 507 -42.27 9.40 -46.00
C SER A 507 -41.15 10.34 -46.43
N TYR A 508 -40.13 10.51 -45.60
CA TYR A 508 -38.80 10.98 -46.03
C TYR A 508 -37.71 9.99 -45.63
N GLY A 509 -36.71 9.85 -46.50
CA GLY A 509 -35.84 8.67 -46.54
C GLY A 509 -34.62 8.74 -45.62
N VAL A 510 -34.14 7.55 -45.24
CA VAL A 510 -32.85 7.39 -44.55
C VAL A 510 -31.71 7.86 -45.47
N LYS A 511 -30.98 8.87 -45.03
CA LYS A 511 -29.63 9.21 -45.51
C LYS A 511 -28.77 9.75 -44.37
N ASP A 512 -27.54 9.24 -44.34
CA ASP A 512 -26.33 9.89 -43.84
C ASP A 512 -26.42 10.50 -42.43
N LEU A 513 -26.28 9.62 -41.42
CA LEU A 513 -25.93 10.00 -40.04
C LEU A 513 -24.42 10.34 -39.98
N ASP A 514 -24.09 11.62 -40.14
CA ASP A 514 -22.85 12.21 -39.64
C ASP A 514 -23.21 13.15 -38.47
N SER A 515 -22.52 13.05 -37.34
CA SER A 515 -23.12 13.39 -36.05
C SER A 515 -22.85 14.84 -35.60
N THR A 516 -23.58 15.80 -36.16
CA THR A 516 -23.72 17.15 -35.61
C THR A 516 -25.17 17.43 -35.20
N HIS A 517 -25.36 18.03 -34.03
CA HIS A 517 -26.65 18.48 -33.53
C HIS A 517 -26.54 19.96 -33.18
N ASN A 518 -27.20 20.82 -33.97
CA ASN A 518 -27.26 22.26 -33.72
C ASN A 518 -28.47 22.57 -32.82
N PHE A 519 -28.29 23.54 -31.93
CA PHE A 519 -29.30 23.95 -30.96
C PHE A 519 -29.59 25.44 -31.16
N ILE A 520 -30.86 25.82 -31.24
CA ILE A 520 -31.30 27.22 -31.26
C ILE A 520 -32.21 27.44 -30.05
N LYS A 521 -31.90 28.44 -29.23
CA LYS A 521 -32.80 28.99 -28.22
C LYS A 521 -32.59 30.51 -28.19
N ASP A 522 -33.68 31.25 -28.17
CA ASP A 522 -33.70 32.72 -28.08
C ASP A 522 -32.79 33.42 -29.11
N ASN A 523 -32.86 32.96 -30.38
CA ASN A 523 -32.08 33.40 -31.55
C ASN A 523 -30.55 33.32 -31.43
N ILE A 524 -30.01 32.52 -30.51
CA ILE A 524 -28.57 32.20 -30.48
C ILE A 524 -28.36 30.74 -30.85
N GLN A 525 -27.43 30.48 -31.78
CA GLN A 525 -27.04 29.15 -32.23
C GLN A 525 -25.87 28.62 -31.39
N PHE A 526 -26.01 27.40 -30.88
CA PHE A 526 -24.99 26.72 -30.08
C PHE A 526 -24.55 25.43 -30.75
N THR A 527 -23.23 25.27 -30.91
CA THR A 527 -22.60 24.07 -31.47
C THR A 527 -21.75 23.40 -30.39
N ILE A 528 -22.12 22.16 -30.04
CA ILE A 528 -21.38 21.34 -29.06
C ILE A 528 -20.47 20.40 -29.83
N ILE A 529 -19.16 20.48 -29.61
CA ILE A 529 -18.16 19.58 -30.20
C ILE A 529 -17.58 18.72 -29.08
N GLY A 530 -17.98 17.44 -29.05
CA GLY A 530 -17.57 16.49 -28.02
C GLY A 530 -16.36 15.65 -28.43
N LEU A 531 -15.17 16.05 -27.98
CA LEU A 531 -13.94 15.24 -28.01
C LEU A 531 -13.16 15.43 -26.70
N ASP A 532 -12.81 14.33 -26.05
CA ASP A 532 -12.03 14.21 -24.81
C ASP A 532 -12.63 14.82 -23.51
N ASP A 533 -11.82 14.86 -22.45
CA ASP A 533 -12.14 15.01 -21.00
C ASP A 533 -12.80 16.37 -20.60
N ASN A 534 -13.25 17.22 -21.54
CA ASN A 534 -13.92 18.51 -21.29
C ASN A 534 -14.97 18.87 -22.38
N VAL A 535 -15.99 19.65 -22.00
CA VAL A 535 -17.00 20.20 -22.94
C VAL A 535 -16.67 21.66 -23.28
N TYR A 536 -16.77 22.02 -24.55
CA TYR A 536 -16.59 23.39 -25.06
C TYR A 536 -17.91 23.94 -25.63
N PHE A 537 -18.08 25.26 -25.54
CA PHE A 537 -19.17 26.00 -26.15
C PHE A 537 -18.58 27.06 -27.08
N ASN A 538 -18.98 27.05 -28.36
CA ASN A 538 -18.73 28.17 -29.27
C ASN A 538 -20.00 29.04 -29.37
N LEU A 539 -19.82 30.33 -29.62
CA LEU A 539 -20.88 31.32 -29.81
C LEU A 539 -20.66 32.03 -31.13
N GLU A 540 -21.50 31.73 -32.12
CA GLU A 540 -21.56 32.45 -33.39
C GLU A 540 -22.94 33.11 -33.48
N ALA A 541 -22.96 34.40 -33.83
CA ALA A 541 -24.18 35.15 -34.08
C ALA A 541 -24.42 35.17 -35.60
N GLU A 542 -25.53 34.60 -36.04
CA GLU A 542 -25.88 34.59 -37.46
C GLU A 542 -26.78 35.77 -37.84
N GLU A 543 -26.23 36.56 -38.77
CA GLU A 543 -26.86 37.55 -39.66
C GLU A 543 -27.50 38.82 -39.04
N GLU A 544 -27.52 39.87 -39.86
CA GLU A 544 -28.13 41.17 -39.59
C GLU A 544 -29.65 41.08 -39.71
N ASP A 545 -30.40 41.94 -39.01
CA ASP A 545 -31.84 42.08 -39.24
C ASP A 545 -32.14 42.68 -40.63
N GLU A 546 -33.42 42.73 -41.01
CA GLU A 546 -33.87 43.27 -42.32
C GLU A 546 -33.48 44.75 -42.58
N ASN A 547 -32.88 45.44 -41.59
CA ASN A 547 -32.42 46.84 -41.68
C ASN A 547 -30.90 47.01 -41.49
N GLY A 548 -30.16 45.97 -41.08
CA GLY A 548 -28.70 46.02 -40.91
C GLY A 548 -28.20 46.22 -39.46
N GLU A 549 -29.00 45.99 -38.42
CA GLU A 549 -28.55 46.07 -37.01
C GLU A 549 -28.67 44.74 -36.24
N TYR A 550 -27.87 44.61 -35.18
CA TYR A 550 -27.85 43.46 -34.28
C TYR A 550 -28.64 43.76 -32.98
N PRO A 551 -29.45 42.83 -32.46
CA PRO A 551 -30.33 43.08 -31.31
C PRO A 551 -29.56 43.30 -30.00
N LYS A 552 -30.01 44.29 -29.20
CA LYS A 552 -29.50 44.59 -27.85
C LYS A 552 -30.42 44.01 -26.78
N LEU A 553 -29.85 43.44 -25.72
CA LEU A 553 -30.55 43.07 -24.49
C LEU A 553 -30.71 44.29 -23.58
N ASP A 554 -31.88 44.42 -22.94
CA ASP A 554 -32.15 45.45 -21.92
C ASP A 554 -33.15 44.90 -20.88
N TYR A 555 -32.86 45.05 -19.58
CA TYR A 555 -33.71 44.61 -18.46
C TYR A 555 -33.20 45.20 -17.14
N ASP A 556 -34.11 45.72 -16.29
CA ASP A 556 -33.79 46.31 -14.97
C ASP A 556 -34.79 45.83 -13.89
N LEU A 557 -34.44 45.99 -12.61
CA LEU A 557 -35.14 45.40 -11.45
C LEU A 557 -35.32 46.38 -10.27
N ASP A 558 -36.19 46.02 -9.32
CA ASP A 558 -36.36 46.66 -8.01
C ASP A 558 -36.88 48.12 -7.94
N SER A 559 -38.06 48.39 -8.51
CA SER A 559 -39.15 49.03 -7.72
C SER A 559 -40.52 49.05 -8.43
N GLY A 560 -41.59 48.84 -7.67
CA GLY A 560 -42.94 48.64 -8.21
C GLY A 560 -43.75 49.91 -8.48
N THR A 561 -43.46 50.64 -9.56
CA THR A 561 -44.45 51.48 -10.28
C THR A 561 -44.00 51.79 -11.71
N ILE A 562 -44.95 51.97 -12.64
CA ILE A 562 -44.68 52.30 -14.05
C ILE A 562 -44.68 53.82 -14.25
N SER A 563 -43.73 54.35 -15.03
CA SER A 563 -43.94 55.57 -15.82
C SER A 563 -43.11 55.53 -17.10
N GLU A 564 -43.79 55.65 -18.25
CA GLU A 564 -43.16 55.77 -19.58
C GLU A 564 -42.37 57.09 -19.70
N ASN A 565 -41.36 57.13 -20.57
CA ASN A 565 -41.28 58.07 -21.71
C ASN A 565 -39.98 57.83 -22.51
N MET A 566 -40.11 57.65 -23.83
CA MET A 566 -39.02 57.96 -24.78
C MET A 566 -38.92 59.49 -24.97
N PRO A 567 -37.81 59.99 -25.53
CA PRO A 567 -37.82 60.19 -26.98
C PRO A 567 -36.56 59.65 -27.68
N ALA A 568 -36.70 59.28 -28.94
CA ALA A 568 -35.57 59.04 -29.84
C ALA A 568 -35.01 60.38 -30.37
N GLU A 569 -33.73 60.41 -30.73
CA GLU A 569 -33.29 61.18 -31.91
C GLU A 569 -31.97 60.63 -32.49
N ASN A 570 -31.77 60.87 -33.78
CA ASN A 570 -30.73 60.23 -34.59
C ASN A 570 -29.34 60.86 -34.38
N GLY A 571 -28.27 60.06 -34.43
CA GLY A 571 -26.92 60.59 -34.56
C GLY A 571 -25.81 59.53 -34.56
N GLU A 572 -24.89 59.61 -35.53
CA GLU A 572 -23.64 58.85 -35.50
C GLU A 572 -22.80 59.27 -34.28
N GLY A 573 -22.69 58.41 -33.28
CA GLY A 573 -22.02 58.72 -32.01
C GLY A 573 -21.30 57.52 -31.42
N THR A 574 -19.97 57.60 -31.32
CA THR A 574 -19.17 56.74 -30.43
C THR A 574 -19.20 57.30 -29.00
N VAL A 575 -18.64 56.55 -28.03
CA VAL A 575 -18.61 56.84 -26.55
C VAL A 575 -19.92 56.43 -25.85
N SER A 576 -19.94 55.72 -24.71
CA SER A 576 -18.89 55.19 -23.82
C SER A 576 -19.33 53.86 -23.17
N SER A 577 -18.37 53.09 -22.64
CA SER A 577 -18.63 51.93 -21.77
C SER A 577 -19.38 52.31 -20.49
N ALA A 578 -20.57 51.73 -20.30
CA ALA A 578 -21.27 51.72 -19.01
C ALA A 578 -20.63 50.66 -18.09
N SER A 579 -20.51 50.96 -16.79
CA SER A 579 -19.92 50.05 -15.80
C SER A 579 -20.77 49.97 -14.53
N TYR A 580 -21.58 48.90 -14.45
CA TYR A 580 -22.46 48.63 -13.31
C TYR A 580 -21.69 48.01 -12.14
N THR A 581 -22.02 48.38 -10.90
CA THR A 581 -21.34 47.91 -9.69
C THR A 581 -22.34 47.34 -8.67
N ILE A 582 -22.48 46.01 -8.66
CA ILE A 582 -23.22 45.29 -7.63
C ILE A 582 -22.36 45.21 -6.35
N THR A 583 -22.96 45.27 -5.16
CA THR A 583 -22.24 45.13 -3.88
C THR A 583 -23.05 44.27 -2.91
N HIS A 584 -22.66 43.00 -2.74
CA HIS A 584 -23.17 42.14 -1.67
C HIS A 584 -22.16 42.04 -0.52
N LYS A 585 -22.63 41.93 0.73
CA LYS A 585 -21.79 42.19 1.91
C LYS A 585 -21.13 40.97 2.55
N ASN A 586 -21.60 39.78 2.22
CA ASN A 586 -20.92 38.50 2.41
C ASN A 586 -21.00 37.73 1.10
N ILE A 587 -19.85 37.26 0.58
CA ILE A 587 -19.78 36.28 -0.50
C ILE A 587 -18.72 35.27 -0.04
N ILE A 588 -19.14 34.04 0.22
CA ILE A 588 -18.25 32.94 0.61
C ILE A 588 -18.28 31.93 -0.53
N PHE A 589 -17.14 31.73 -1.17
CA PHE A 589 -16.96 30.68 -2.17
C PHE A 589 -16.50 29.41 -1.45
N ASP A 590 -17.44 28.51 -1.15
CA ASP A 590 -17.10 27.15 -0.69
C ASP A 590 -17.23 26.14 -1.84
N CYS A 591 -16.46 26.39 -2.90
CA CYS A 591 -16.28 25.44 -3.99
C CYS A 591 -14.78 25.35 -4.36
N PRO A 592 -14.25 24.14 -4.64
CA PRO A 592 -12.87 23.98 -5.05
C PRO A 592 -12.69 24.48 -6.49
N VAL A 593 -12.06 25.64 -6.65
CA VAL A 593 -11.66 26.13 -7.98
C VAL A 593 -10.62 25.18 -8.57
N LYS A 594 -10.83 24.79 -9.83
CA LYS A 594 -9.87 24.04 -10.64
C LYS A 594 -9.11 24.95 -11.59
N VAL A 595 -7.83 24.66 -11.77
CA VAL A 595 -7.03 25.11 -12.91
C VAL A 595 -6.34 23.86 -13.46
N GLY A 596 -6.86 23.35 -14.58
CA GLY A 596 -6.57 21.98 -15.00
C GLY A 596 -7.07 20.94 -13.98
N SER A 597 -6.26 19.91 -13.72
CA SER A 597 -6.61 18.75 -12.89
C SER A 597 -6.39 18.93 -11.38
N LYS A 598 -5.85 20.06 -10.92
CA LYS A 598 -5.62 20.36 -9.49
C LYS A 598 -6.78 21.18 -8.89
N ASN A 599 -7.19 20.82 -7.68
CA ASN A 599 -8.11 21.59 -6.85
C ASN A 599 -7.29 22.56 -5.97
N PHE A 600 -7.74 23.81 -5.82
CA PHE A 600 -7.07 24.83 -5.01
C PHE A 600 -7.93 25.29 -3.82
N LYS A 601 -7.30 25.85 -2.79
CA LYS A 601 -7.98 26.48 -1.64
C LYS A 601 -7.37 27.85 -1.36
N PHE A 602 -8.21 28.88 -1.32
CA PHE A 602 -7.81 30.25 -1.03
C PHE A 602 -7.68 30.48 0.49
N ILE A 603 -6.71 31.31 0.89
CA ILE A 603 -6.46 31.70 2.28
C ILE A 603 -6.21 33.21 2.33
N ASP A 604 -6.94 33.91 3.23
CA ASP A 604 -6.80 35.33 3.58
C ASP A 604 -6.82 36.36 2.41
N CYS A 605 -7.61 36.09 1.36
CA CYS A 605 -7.81 37.03 0.25
C CYS A 605 -8.56 38.31 0.68
N THR A 606 -8.08 39.49 0.26
CA THR A 606 -8.80 40.77 0.41
C THR A 606 -9.07 41.40 -0.96
N PHE A 607 -10.34 41.42 -1.38
CA PHE A 607 -10.75 41.96 -2.67
C PHE A 607 -10.66 43.50 -2.73
N LYS A 608 -10.23 44.03 -3.87
CA LYS A 608 -10.25 45.48 -4.16
C LYS A 608 -11.25 45.77 -5.28
N ARG A 609 -12.12 46.77 -5.07
CA ARG A 609 -13.15 47.20 -6.04
C ARG A 609 -12.54 47.75 -7.33
N SER A 610 -12.65 47.00 -8.42
CA SER A 610 -12.74 47.50 -9.80
C SER A 610 -12.97 46.33 -10.77
N PHE A 611 -14.07 46.36 -11.52
CA PHE A 611 -14.23 45.56 -12.75
C PHE A 611 -14.01 46.49 -13.94
N GLU A 612 -13.40 45.99 -15.02
CA GLU A 612 -13.18 46.78 -16.24
C GLU A 612 -13.51 45.90 -17.45
N VAL A 613 -14.52 46.31 -18.23
CA VAL A 613 -14.95 45.62 -19.45
C VAL A 613 -14.38 46.39 -20.63
N THR A 614 -13.32 45.84 -21.24
CA THR A 614 -12.68 46.45 -22.41
C THR A 614 -13.30 45.89 -23.68
N ASP A 615 -14.38 46.51 -24.15
CA ASP A 615 -14.90 46.24 -25.49
C ASP A 615 -13.87 46.66 -26.55
N LYS A 616 -13.71 45.81 -27.57
CA LYS A 616 -12.87 46.04 -28.76
C LYS A 616 -13.51 45.57 -30.08
N GLY A 617 -14.85 45.56 -30.15
CA GLY A 617 -15.59 45.60 -31.40
C GLY A 617 -15.79 44.26 -32.09
N ASN A 618 -17.06 43.88 -32.23
CA ASN A 618 -17.62 42.86 -33.13
C ASN A 618 -17.07 41.41 -33.02
N THR A 619 -16.14 41.10 -32.11
CA THR A 619 -15.82 39.71 -31.72
C THR A 619 -15.54 39.58 -30.22
N GLY A 620 -16.52 39.03 -29.48
CA GLY A 620 -16.35 38.45 -28.13
C GLY A 620 -15.94 39.38 -26.97
N ALA A 621 -16.90 39.73 -26.11
CA ALA A 621 -16.59 40.38 -24.83
C ALA A 621 -15.81 39.44 -23.90
N ASN A 622 -14.64 39.88 -23.42
CA ASN A 622 -13.77 39.10 -22.52
C ASN A 622 -13.85 39.64 -21.09
N ILE A 623 -14.13 38.77 -20.11
CA ILE A 623 -14.18 39.12 -18.68
C ILE A 623 -12.83 38.83 -18.04
N VAL A 624 -12.22 39.82 -17.38
CA VAL A 624 -10.94 39.68 -16.69
C VAL A 624 -11.10 39.97 -15.19
N VAL A 625 -10.72 39.01 -14.35
CA VAL A 625 -10.73 39.14 -12.88
C VAL A 625 -9.29 39.22 -12.36
N SER A 626 -8.99 40.24 -11.54
CA SER A 626 -7.65 40.47 -10.98
C SER A 626 -7.61 40.26 -9.47
N PHE A 627 -6.62 39.49 -9.01
CA PHE A 627 -6.39 39.18 -7.60
C PHE A 627 -5.20 40.01 -7.07
N VAL A 628 -5.28 40.44 -5.80
CA VAL A 628 -4.20 41.20 -5.12
C VAL A 628 -4.07 40.67 -3.69
N ASN A 629 -2.85 40.60 -3.15
CA ASN A 629 -2.54 40.10 -1.81
C ASN A 629 -3.18 38.74 -1.48
N CYS A 630 -2.87 37.72 -2.29
CA CYS A 630 -3.19 36.33 -1.99
C CYS A 630 -1.91 35.59 -1.57
N THR A 631 -2.01 34.65 -0.63
CA THR A 631 -0.91 33.79 -0.22
C THR A 631 -1.14 32.38 -0.74
N PHE A 632 -0.12 31.77 -1.35
CA PHE A 632 -0.18 30.43 -1.95
C PHE A 632 0.83 29.49 -1.27
N ASP A 633 0.58 28.18 -1.31
CA ASP A 633 1.47 27.15 -0.74
C ASP A 633 2.49 26.57 -1.75
N PHE A 634 2.62 27.19 -2.93
CA PHE A 634 3.53 26.79 -4.01
C PHE A 634 4.16 28.01 -4.74
N ASP A 635 5.15 27.74 -5.59
CA ASP A 635 5.83 28.77 -6.41
C ASP A 635 4.92 29.30 -7.53
N THR A 636 4.67 30.61 -7.53
CA THR A 636 3.69 31.25 -8.43
C THR A 636 4.16 31.40 -9.89
N SER A 637 5.39 30.99 -10.23
CA SER A 637 5.97 31.18 -11.58
C SER A 637 5.36 30.28 -12.68
N GLU A 638 4.62 29.23 -12.34
CA GLU A 638 3.97 28.33 -13.30
C GLU A 638 2.58 28.80 -13.80
N ILE A 639 2.00 29.86 -13.22
CA ILE A 639 0.61 30.27 -13.51
C ILE A 639 0.50 30.91 -14.90
N LYS A 640 -0.08 30.19 -15.86
CA LYS A 640 -0.49 30.71 -17.17
C LYS A 640 -1.96 30.41 -17.47
N THR A 641 -2.75 31.49 -17.51
CA THR A 641 -4.20 31.53 -17.87
C THR A 641 -5.16 30.87 -16.88
N ILE A 642 -6.39 31.41 -16.80
CA ILE A 642 -7.45 31.04 -15.86
C ILE A 642 -8.80 31.09 -16.60
N SER A 643 -9.60 30.04 -16.48
CA SER A 643 -11.05 30.00 -16.81
C SER A 643 -11.65 28.70 -16.28
N THR A 644 -12.94 28.56 -15.96
CA THR A 644 -13.94 29.52 -15.42
C THR A 644 -14.95 28.68 -14.62
N ALA A 645 -15.59 29.25 -13.58
CA ALA A 645 -16.58 28.52 -12.77
C ALA A 645 -18.02 28.81 -13.23
N THR A 646 -18.86 27.78 -13.29
CA THR A 646 -20.30 27.92 -13.58
C THR A 646 -21.08 28.19 -12.28
N LEU A 647 -21.87 29.24 -12.26
CA LEU A 647 -22.91 29.46 -11.24
C LEU A 647 -24.22 28.82 -11.69
N LYS A 648 -24.93 28.18 -10.75
CA LYS A 648 -26.37 27.90 -10.86
C LYS A 648 -27.04 28.37 -9.58
N PHE A 649 -28.16 29.05 -9.74
CA PHE A 649 -29.15 29.22 -8.69
C PHE A 649 -30.23 28.15 -8.89
N GLY A 650 -30.73 27.57 -7.80
CA GLY A 650 -31.81 26.61 -7.81
C GLY A 650 -32.46 26.59 -6.43
N ASP A 651 -33.78 26.51 -6.40
CA ASP A 651 -34.53 26.37 -5.15
C ASP A 651 -34.34 24.96 -4.57
N ASP A 652 -34.40 24.88 -3.24
CA ASP A 652 -33.75 23.84 -2.44
C ASP A 652 -34.70 22.68 -2.03
N PRO A 653 -34.35 21.41 -2.29
CA PRO A 653 -34.91 20.28 -1.56
C PRO A 653 -34.23 20.17 -0.18
N THR A 654 -34.58 21.10 0.72
CA THR A 654 -33.89 21.35 2.01
C THR A 654 -33.43 20.09 2.73
N ALA A 655 -32.12 19.82 2.69
CA ALA A 655 -31.52 18.72 3.43
C ALA A 655 -31.66 18.93 4.95
N ILE A 656 -31.94 17.84 5.68
CA ILE A 656 -32.32 17.90 7.09
C ILE A 656 -31.06 18.05 7.97
N ASP A 657 -31.08 18.93 8.96
CA ASP A 657 -29.93 19.07 9.87
C ASP A 657 -29.62 17.75 10.60
N SER A 658 -28.35 17.35 10.63
CA SER A 658 -27.90 16.22 11.43
C SER A 658 -27.20 16.67 12.71
N ASN A 659 -27.19 15.79 13.71
CA ASN A 659 -26.62 16.06 15.02
C ASN A 659 -25.76 14.87 15.49
N ILE A 660 -24.52 15.16 15.88
CA ILE A 660 -23.63 14.18 16.54
C ILE A 660 -23.67 14.40 18.04
N THR A 661 -23.95 13.34 18.79
CA THR A 661 -23.71 13.29 20.23
C THR A 661 -22.64 12.25 20.57
N ILE A 662 -21.87 12.52 21.62
CA ILE A 662 -20.72 11.70 22.03
C ILE A 662 -20.81 11.48 23.55
N THR A 663 -20.94 10.23 23.98
CA THR A 663 -21.13 9.86 25.40
C THR A 663 -20.10 8.85 25.89
N ASN A 664 -19.95 8.74 27.21
CA ASN A 664 -19.25 7.63 27.87
C ASN A 664 -20.30 6.63 28.36
N GLU A 665 -20.27 5.41 27.86
CA GLU A 665 -21.04 4.30 28.39
C GLU A 665 -20.09 3.16 28.78
N SER A 666 -19.89 2.96 30.08
CA SER A 666 -19.05 1.88 30.66
C SER A 666 -17.59 1.85 30.16
N ASP A 667 -16.92 3.00 30.16
CA ASP A 667 -15.53 3.20 29.68
C ASP A 667 -15.35 2.93 28.16
N VAL A 668 -16.42 3.16 27.39
CA VAL A 668 -16.45 3.15 25.92
C VAL A 668 -16.98 4.49 25.44
N VAL A 669 -16.41 5.07 24.37
CA VAL A 669 -17.03 6.21 23.70
C VAL A 669 -18.12 5.69 22.78
N VAL A 670 -19.36 6.16 23.00
CA VAL A 670 -20.47 5.93 22.07
C VAL A 670 -20.66 7.19 21.26
N VAL A 671 -20.73 7.03 19.93
CA VAL A 671 -21.09 8.09 18.98
C VAL A 671 -22.49 7.79 18.48
N SER A 672 -23.37 8.80 18.48
CA SER A 672 -24.72 8.73 17.93
C SER A 672 -24.91 9.84 16.90
N LEU A 673 -25.43 9.49 15.73
CA LEU A 673 -25.83 10.42 14.68
C LEU A 673 -27.35 10.38 14.51
N THR A 674 -28.01 11.53 14.61
CA THR A 674 -29.46 11.68 14.39
C THR A 674 -29.74 12.79 13.40
N ASP A 675 -30.98 12.86 12.92
CA ASP A 675 -31.54 14.09 12.34
C ASP A 675 -31.88 15.13 13.44
N ALA A 676 -32.50 16.25 13.04
CA ALA A 676 -32.89 17.35 13.89
C ALA A 676 -34.01 16.98 14.88
N GLU A 677 -34.91 16.09 14.45
CA GLU A 677 -36.01 15.53 15.24
C GLU A 677 -35.55 14.48 16.26
N GLY A 678 -34.36 13.90 16.07
CA GLY A 678 -33.72 12.92 16.95
C GLY A 678 -33.84 11.46 16.49
N ASN A 679 -34.26 11.20 15.24
CA ASN A 679 -34.31 9.86 14.67
C ASN A 679 -32.90 9.39 14.24
N PRO A 680 -32.58 8.09 14.35
CA PRO A 680 -31.25 7.57 14.05
C PRO A 680 -30.92 7.58 12.55
N ILE A 681 -29.80 8.20 12.16
CA ILE A 681 -29.30 8.14 10.78
C ILE A 681 -28.45 6.86 10.63
N LYS A 682 -29.05 5.81 10.07
CA LYS A 682 -28.44 4.50 9.79
C LYS A 682 -27.50 4.55 8.57
N GLY A 683 -26.41 3.78 8.59
CA GLY A 683 -25.56 3.52 7.42
C GLY A 683 -24.62 4.67 7.02
N ALA A 684 -24.58 5.75 7.80
CA ALA A 684 -23.74 6.91 7.53
C ALA A 684 -22.28 6.64 7.94
N THR A 685 -21.32 6.99 7.08
CA THR A 685 -19.90 6.94 7.42
C THR A 685 -19.51 8.19 8.20
N VAL A 686 -19.07 7.99 9.44
CA VAL A 686 -18.64 9.06 10.35
C VAL A 686 -17.16 8.91 10.65
N THR A 687 -16.42 10.02 10.63
CA THR A 687 -14.97 10.07 10.88
C THR A 687 -14.68 10.57 12.29
N TYR A 688 -13.55 10.16 12.88
CA TYR A 688 -13.10 10.66 14.17
C TYR A 688 -11.58 10.73 14.29
N ASN A 689 -11.10 11.66 15.11
CA ASN A 689 -9.71 11.74 15.54
C ASN A 689 -9.62 12.10 17.03
N THR A 690 -8.47 11.84 17.64
CA THR A 690 -8.21 12.17 19.06
C THR A 690 -6.92 12.96 19.22
N THR A 691 -6.84 13.79 20.26
CA THR A 691 -5.58 14.48 20.63
C THR A 691 -4.46 13.52 21.04
N SER A 692 -4.75 12.23 21.21
CA SER A 692 -3.77 11.17 21.43
C SER A 692 -3.12 10.61 20.14
N GLY A 693 -3.61 11.00 18.96
CA GLY A 693 -3.15 10.51 17.67
C GLY A 693 -3.78 9.18 17.22
N VAL A 694 -4.93 8.81 17.79
CA VAL A 694 -5.80 7.76 17.23
C VAL A 694 -6.84 8.41 16.32
N GLU A 695 -6.97 7.90 15.10
CA GLU A 695 -7.90 8.35 14.06
C GLU A 695 -8.59 7.14 13.41
N GLY A 696 -9.74 7.37 12.78
CA GLY A 696 -10.47 6.34 12.06
C GLY A 696 -11.82 6.81 11.52
N SER A 697 -12.56 5.87 10.95
CA SER A 697 -13.97 6.03 10.58
C SER A 697 -14.77 4.80 11.01
N ASN A 698 -16.09 4.94 11.07
CA ASN A 698 -17.01 3.83 11.27
C ASN A 698 -18.36 4.14 10.61
N VAL A 699 -19.21 3.13 10.47
CA VAL A 699 -20.57 3.27 9.93
C VAL A 699 -21.58 3.17 11.07
N THR A 700 -22.61 4.03 11.06
CA THR A 700 -23.69 4.00 12.05
C THR A 700 -24.58 2.77 11.87
N GLY A 701 -24.89 2.10 12.98
CA GLY A 701 -25.83 0.97 13.01
C GLY A 701 -27.29 1.39 12.83
N ASP A 702 -28.18 0.41 12.92
CA ASP A 702 -29.64 0.58 12.83
C ASP A 702 -30.23 1.49 13.93
N ASP A 703 -29.50 1.70 15.03
CA ASP A 703 -29.80 2.63 16.12
C ASP A 703 -29.09 3.99 15.97
N GLY A 704 -28.46 4.26 14.83
CA GLY A 704 -27.72 5.50 14.54
C GLY A 704 -26.37 5.59 15.24
N LYS A 705 -25.88 4.51 15.86
CA LYS A 705 -24.72 4.56 16.76
C LYS A 705 -23.56 3.69 16.31
N PHE A 706 -22.39 3.96 16.89
CA PHE A 706 -21.28 3.02 16.96
C PHE A 706 -20.39 3.27 18.19
N ASN A 707 -19.62 2.24 18.55
CA ASN A 707 -18.78 2.25 19.76
C ASN A 707 -17.29 2.31 19.40
N ILE A 708 -16.53 3.15 20.11
CA ILE A 708 -15.08 3.27 19.99
C ILE A 708 -14.45 2.76 21.30
N VAL A 709 -13.89 1.56 21.22
CA VAL A 709 -13.37 0.79 22.38
C VAL A 709 -11.85 0.90 22.53
N GLY A 710 -11.36 0.76 23.77
CA GLY A 710 -9.93 0.57 24.05
C GLY A 710 -9.07 1.86 24.08
N LEU A 711 -9.70 3.03 24.01
CA LEU A 711 -9.05 4.31 24.32
C LEU A 711 -8.70 4.37 25.83
N ILE A 712 -7.59 4.98 26.20
CA ILE A 712 -7.11 5.03 27.60
C ILE A 712 -6.37 6.34 27.91
N GLY A 713 -6.50 6.81 29.15
CA GLY A 713 -5.97 8.11 29.58
C GLY A 713 -6.87 9.28 29.20
N GLU A 714 -6.32 10.49 29.26
CA GLU A 714 -7.02 11.74 28.94
C GLU A 714 -6.82 12.12 27.47
N PHE A 715 -7.91 12.35 26.75
CA PHE A 715 -7.92 12.74 25.34
C PHE A 715 -9.22 13.47 24.98
N THR A 716 -9.14 14.45 24.08
CA THR A 716 -10.31 14.95 23.37
C THR A 716 -10.51 14.09 22.14
N ILE A 717 -11.73 13.64 21.88
CA ILE A 717 -12.16 13.09 20.60
C ILE A 717 -12.95 14.15 19.83
N ASN A 718 -12.65 14.30 18.55
CA ASN A 718 -13.41 15.11 17.59
C ASN A 718 -14.05 14.15 16.58
N VAL A 719 -15.32 14.33 16.28
CA VAL A 719 -16.12 13.44 15.43
C VAL A 719 -16.84 14.27 14.39
N THR A 720 -16.75 13.88 13.12
CA THR A 720 -17.28 14.62 11.97
C THR A 720 -18.02 13.69 11.01
N TYR A 721 -19.27 14.04 10.72
CA TYR A 721 -20.05 13.53 9.61
C TYR A 721 -20.10 14.60 8.51
N VAL A 722 -19.75 14.22 7.29
CA VAL A 722 -19.59 15.16 6.16
C VAL A 722 -20.89 15.49 5.42
N GLY A 723 -22.04 15.03 5.94
CA GLY A 723 -23.33 15.15 5.28
C GLY A 723 -23.54 14.14 4.14
N ASN A 724 -24.71 14.19 3.53
CA ASN A 724 -25.04 13.59 2.24
C ASN A 724 -26.20 14.38 1.58
N GLU A 725 -26.77 13.84 0.50
CA GLU A 725 -27.88 14.46 -0.25
C GLU A 725 -29.20 14.59 0.55
N SER A 726 -29.31 13.99 1.73
CA SER A 726 -30.50 14.04 2.59
C SER A 726 -30.28 14.76 3.92
N TYR A 727 -29.03 14.82 4.39
CA TYR A 727 -28.69 15.32 5.73
C TYR A 727 -27.46 16.23 5.72
N ASN A 728 -27.56 17.40 6.37
CA ASN A 728 -26.48 18.38 6.43
C ASN A 728 -25.27 17.87 7.24
N PRO A 729 -24.04 18.37 6.98
CA PRO A 729 -22.86 18.00 7.73
C PRO A 729 -22.94 18.39 9.20
N SER A 730 -22.38 17.57 10.09
CA SER A 730 -22.32 17.86 11.52
C SER A 730 -21.01 17.40 12.16
N ASN A 731 -20.64 18.04 13.26
CA ASN A 731 -19.44 17.70 14.02
C ASN A 731 -19.64 17.98 15.51
N ASN A 732 -18.94 17.25 16.36
CA ASN A 732 -18.92 17.49 17.80
C ASN A 732 -17.58 17.04 18.39
N SER A 733 -17.27 17.48 19.62
CA SER A 733 -16.06 17.06 20.34
C SER A 733 -16.32 16.87 21.83
N ALA A 734 -15.62 15.90 22.43
CA ALA A 734 -15.78 15.56 23.84
C ALA A 734 -14.43 15.19 24.48
N LEU A 735 -14.23 15.61 25.73
CA LEU A 735 -13.06 15.27 26.54
C LEU A 735 -13.37 14.05 27.42
N PHE A 736 -12.58 12.98 27.27
CA PHE A 736 -12.68 11.77 28.09
C PHE A 736 -11.39 11.52 28.87
N ASN A 737 -11.51 10.88 30.03
CA ASN A 737 -10.37 10.44 30.85
C ASN A 737 -10.65 9.02 31.38
N PHE A 738 -10.35 8.01 30.55
CA PHE A 738 -10.56 6.60 30.91
C PHE A 738 -9.40 6.09 31.75
N LYS A 739 -9.68 5.79 33.02
CA LYS A 739 -8.72 5.20 33.96
C LYS A 739 -8.60 3.68 33.73
N LEU A 740 -7.38 3.16 33.80
CA LEU A 740 -7.15 1.71 33.80
C LEU A 740 -7.72 1.08 35.09
N PRO A 741 -8.53 0.00 35.03
CA PRO A 741 -9.08 -0.63 36.22
C PRO A 741 -7.98 -1.25 37.09
N ALA A 742 -8.08 -1.06 38.41
CA ALA A 742 -7.08 -1.47 39.38
C ALA A 742 -6.84 -2.99 39.37
N VAL A 743 -5.59 -3.40 39.22
CA VAL A 743 -5.24 -4.80 38.95
C VAL A 743 -5.23 -5.62 40.25
N LYS A 744 -5.90 -6.78 40.25
CA LYS A 744 -5.89 -7.70 41.40
C LYS A 744 -4.45 -8.15 41.71
N THR A 745 -4.07 -8.08 42.99
CA THR A 745 -2.74 -8.50 43.45
C THR A 745 -2.79 -9.82 44.23
N THR A 746 -1.62 -10.46 44.34
CA THR A 746 -1.38 -11.60 45.23
C THR A 746 -0.13 -11.33 46.05
N LEU A 747 -0.27 -11.34 47.38
CA LEU A 747 0.85 -11.31 48.31
C LEU A 747 1.21 -12.75 48.71
N SER A 748 2.49 -13.09 48.65
CA SER A 748 3.02 -14.39 49.04
C SER A 748 4.26 -14.21 49.91
N ILE A 749 4.51 -15.17 50.81
CA ILE A 749 5.62 -15.10 51.77
C ILE A 749 6.32 -16.46 51.76
N ASN A 750 7.65 -16.47 51.58
CA ASN A 750 8.43 -17.69 51.42
C ASN A 750 9.71 -17.66 52.27
N SER A 751 10.03 -18.76 52.94
CA SER A 751 11.31 -18.98 53.63
C SER A 751 12.47 -19.23 52.67
N THR A 752 13.67 -18.80 53.05
CA THR A 752 14.94 -19.33 52.52
C THR A 752 15.69 -20.07 53.62
N GLU A 753 16.57 -21.02 53.26
CA GLU A 753 17.38 -21.86 54.18
C GLU A 753 18.39 -21.08 55.05
N LYS A 754 18.29 -19.75 55.15
CA LYS A 754 19.31 -18.86 55.71
C LYS A 754 18.77 -17.77 56.66
N GLY A 755 17.65 -18.03 57.34
CA GLY A 755 17.05 -17.06 58.28
C GLY A 755 16.54 -15.78 57.60
N ILE A 756 16.12 -15.86 56.34
CA ILE A 756 15.51 -14.75 55.60
C ILE A 756 14.19 -15.24 55.01
N VAL A 757 13.12 -14.51 55.29
CA VAL A 757 11.83 -14.65 54.61
C VAL A 757 11.69 -13.56 53.55
N VAL A 758 11.10 -13.92 52.40
CA VAL A 758 10.86 -13.03 51.27
C VAL A 758 9.36 -12.85 51.09
N ILE A 759 8.87 -11.66 51.42
CA ILE A 759 7.53 -11.18 51.05
C ILE A 759 7.59 -10.81 49.57
N THR A 760 6.62 -11.24 48.77
CA THR A 760 6.56 -11.00 47.33
C THR A 760 5.15 -10.60 46.90
N VAL A 761 5.01 -9.44 46.25
CA VAL A 761 3.72 -8.96 45.72
C VAL A 761 3.75 -8.98 44.19
N VAL A 762 2.75 -9.63 43.59
CA VAL A 762 2.56 -9.76 42.14
C VAL A 762 1.16 -9.32 41.71
N ASP A 763 1.00 -8.97 40.45
CA ASP A 763 -0.31 -8.81 39.80
C ASP A 763 -0.91 -10.17 39.39
N ASN A 764 -2.11 -10.13 38.81
CA ASN A 764 -2.82 -11.30 38.28
C ASN A 764 -2.10 -12.03 37.12
N GLU A 765 -1.18 -11.38 36.38
CA GLU A 765 -0.28 -12.02 35.41
C GLU A 765 0.93 -12.72 36.11
N SER A 766 0.97 -12.75 37.45
CA SER A 766 2.13 -13.16 38.26
C SER A 766 3.41 -12.33 37.98
N LYS A 767 3.25 -11.08 37.52
CA LYS A 767 4.35 -10.14 37.32
C LYS A 767 4.54 -9.31 38.60
N PRO A 768 5.79 -9.13 39.08
CA PRO A 768 6.04 -8.40 40.31
C PRO A 768 5.61 -6.93 40.26
N ILE A 769 5.20 -6.43 41.42
CA ILE A 769 4.82 -5.03 41.65
C ILE A 769 5.89 -4.38 42.52
N ALA A 770 6.71 -3.55 41.89
CA ALA A 770 7.83 -2.83 42.50
C ALA A 770 7.42 -1.43 42.98
N ASN A 771 8.19 -0.88 43.92
CA ASN A 771 8.02 0.46 44.49
C ASN A 771 6.64 0.69 45.16
N ILE A 772 5.99 -0.35 45.68
CA ILE A 772 4.79 -0.21 46.52
C ILE A 772 5.13 -0.42 47.99
N GLU A 773 4.42 0.32 48.86
CA GLU A 773 4.51 0.17 50.30
C GLU A 773 3.80 -1.11 50.76
N VAL A 774 4.46 -1.92 51.59
CA VAL A 774 3.89 -3.11 52.23
C VAL A 774 4.20 -3.05 53.72
N LYS A 775 3.17 -3.28 54.53
CA LYS A 775 3.25 -3.33 56.00
C LYS A 775 3.44 -4.77 56.43
N TYR A 776 4.28 -5.03 57.41
CA TYR A 776 4.44 -6.37 58.01
C TYR A 776 4.76 -6.31 59.50
N SER A 777 4.31 -7.30 60.24
CA SER A 777 4.62 -7.48 61.67
C SER A 777 5.19 -8.87 61.92
N ILE A 778 6.03 -8.99 62.95
CA ILE A 778 6.72 -10.23 63.33
C ILE A 778 6.30 -10.56 64.76
N ASN A 779 5.74 -11.74 64.99
CA ASN A 779 5.18 -12.18 66.28
C ASN A 779 4.16 -11.21 66.91
N GLY A 780 3.49 -10.40 66.07
CA GLY A 780 2.51 -9.40 66.49
C GLY A 780 3.09 -8.04 66.90
N THR A 781 4.42 -7.90 66.99
CA THR A 781 5.07 -6.64 67.35
C THR A 781 5.37 -5.78 66.12
N ASP A 782 5.20 -4.46 66.28
CA ASP A 782 5.46 -3.36 65.35
C ASP A 782 5.17 -3.60 63.86
N ASN A 783 4.15 -2.90 63.35
CA ASN A 783 3.85 -2.80 61.92
C ASN A 783 4.97 -2.04 61.20
N LYS A 784 5.99 -2.79 60.73
CA LYS A 784 7.12 -2.28 59.95
C LYS A 784 6.66 -2.05 58.52
N THR A 785 6.94 -0.86 58.01
CA THR A 785 6.64 -0.45 56.65
C THR A 785 7.90 -0.55 55.80
N ASN A 786 7.82 -1.18 54.63
CA ASN A 786 8.94 -1.23 53.68
C ASN A 786 8.42 -1.26 52.23
N ILE A 787 9.28 -0.88 51.29
CA ILE A 787 8.92 -0.71 49.87
C ILE A 787 9.45 -1.89 49.05
N THR A 788 8.62 -2.45 48.16
CA THR A 788 9.03 -3.57 47.30
C THR A 788 10.15 -3.20 46.33
N GLY A 789 11.15 -4.06 46.22
CA GLY A 789 12.25 -3.92 45.28
C GLY A 789 11.80 -4.05 43.81
N ALA A 790 12.73 -3.84 42.89
CA ALA A 790 12.48 -3.91 41.43
C ALA A 790 12.04 -5.29 40.90
N ASP A 791 11.98 -6.31 41.75
CA ASP A 791 11.47 -7.65 41.51
C ASP A 791 10.22 -7.99 42.38
N GLY A 792 9.60 -6.98 42.99
CA GLY A 792 8.36 -7.11 43.78
C GLY A 792 8.56 -7.69 45.18
N THR A 793 9.80 -7.80 45.65
CA THR A 793 10.14 -8.48 46.90
C THR A 793 10.56 -7.54 48.02
N ILE A 794 10.36 -7.99 49.27
CA ILE A 794 10.95 -7.44 50.49
C ILE A 794 11.58 -8.62 51.23
N SER A 795 12.88 -8.55 51.50
CA SER A 795 13.62 -9.54 52.29
C SER A 795 13.66 -9.11 53.76
N VAL A 796 13.20 -9.99 54.65
CA VAL A 796 13.13 -9.77 56.10
C VAL A 796 14.00 -10.82 56.80
N PRO A 797 15.14 -10.43 57.40
CA PRO A 797 15.94 -11.32 58.26
C PRO A 797 15.18 -11.63 59.56
N ILE A 798 15.15 -12.91 59.95
CA ILE A 798 14.44 -13.41 61.13
C ILE A 798 15.18 -14.60 61.76
N THR A 799 15.03 -14.78 63.07
CA THR A 799 15.66 -15.84 63.87
C THR A 799 14.63 -16.47 64.82
N GLY A 800 14.88 -17.70 65.26
CA GLY A 800 14.00 -18.44 66.16
C GLY A 800 12.70 -18.91 65.49
N GLU A 801 11.68 -19.17 66.30
CA GLU A 801 10.33 -19.56 65.85
C GLU A 801 9.36 -18.37 65.89
N GLY A 802 8.42 -18.32 64.95
CA GLY A 802 7.44 -17.24 64.90
C GLY A 802 6.48 -17.24 63.72
N GLU A 803 5.73 -16.15 63.61
CA GLU A 803 4.82 -15.83 62.52
C GLU A 803 5.10 -14.41 61.99
N ILE A 804 5.23 -14.27 60.68
CA ILE A 804 5.26 -12.97 60.00
C ILE A 804 3.95 -12.78 59.22
N LYS A 805 3.31 -11.63 59.39
CA LYS A 805 2.10 -11.21 58.65
C LYS A 805 2.46 -10.03 57.78
N ALA A 806 2.05 -10.04 56.52
CA ALA A 806 2.32 -8.94 55.60
C ALA A 806 1.08 -8.59 54.78
N TYR A 807 0.87 -7.30 54.57
CA TYR A 807 -0.36 -6.73 54.07
C TYR A 807 -0.05 -5.49 53.19
N PHE A 808 -0.77 -5.36 52.08
CA PHE A 808 -0.72 -4.23 51.15
C PHE A 808 -2.11 -3.60 51.03
N GLU A 809 -2.24 -2.30 51.34
CA GLU A 809 -3.51 -1.54 51.33
C GLU A 809 -4.18 -1.42 49.95
N GLY A 810 -3.43 -1.68 48.87
CA GLY A 810 -3.83 -1.27 47.52
C GLY A 810 -3.45 0.18 47.21
N ASN A 811 -3.73 0.59 45.97
CA ASN A 811 -3.68 1.97 45.47
C ASN A 811 -4.50 2.08 44.17
N GLU A 812 -4.53 3.25 43.51
CA GLU A 812 -5.29 3.47 42.27
C GLU A 812 -5.01 2.45 41.15
N ALA A 813 -3.81 1.84 41.12
CA ALA A 813 -3.43 0.89 40.07
C ALA A 813 -3.57 -0.59 40.50
N TYR A 814 -3.73 -0.88 41.79
CA TYR A 814 -3.60 -2.23 42.34
C TYR A 814 -4.51 -2.48 43.55
N LEU A 815 -5.27 -3.58 43.55
CA LEU A 815 -6.13 -3.96 44.68
C LEU A 815 -5.31 -4.49 45.86
N LYS A 816 -5.87 -4.40 47.08
CA LYS A 816 -5.26 -4.87 48.32
C LYS A 816 -5.03 -6.39 48.35
N SER A 817 -4.01 -6.83 49.09
CA SER A 817 -3.78 -8.25 49.38
C SER A 817 -2.93 -8.47 50.64
N GLU A 818 -3.09 -9.62 51.27
CA GLU A 818 -2.43 -9.98 52.54
C GLU A 818 -2.06 -11.46 52.60
N ASN A 819 -1.13 -11.81 53.48
CA ASN A 819 -0.75 -13.20 53.75
C ASN A 819 -0.02 -13.33 55.11
N SER A 820 0.16 -14.55 55.59
CA SER A 820 0.92 -14.87 56.80
C SER A 820 1.76 -16.13 56.63
N TYR A 821 2.89 -16.21 57.31
CA TYR A 821 3.81 -17.35 57.22
C TYR A 821 4.45 -17.66 58.57
N LYS A 822 4.40 -18.92 58.98
CA LYS A 822 5.07 -19.42 60.19
C LYS A 822 6.43 -19.99 59.85
N TYR A 823 7.44 -19.67 60.66
CA TYR A 823 8.83 -20.00 60.43
C TYR A 823 9.46 -20.59 61.69
N ASN A 824 10.49 -21.43 61.50
CA ASN A 824 11.35 -21.89 62.58
C ASN A 824 12.80 -21.95 62.06
N PHE A 825 13.67 -21.12 62.65
CA PHE A 825 15.08 -20.96 62.31
C PHE A 825 15.93 -21.02 63.59
N THR A 826 16.15 -22.23 64.09
CA THR A 826 17.19 -22.53 65.10
C THR A 826 18.58 -22.57 64.44
N GLU A 827 19.59 -21.96 65.06
CA GLU A 827 20.98 -22.14 64.63
C GLU A 827 21.45 -23.58 64.87
N ALA A 828 22.18 -24.15 63.90
CA ALA A 828 22.75 -25.48 64.04
C ALA A 828 24.09 -25.41 64.79
N THR A 829 24.13 -25.95 66.01
CA THR A 829 25.38 -26.21 66.73
C THR A 829 26.21 -27.27 65.99
N PRO A 830 27.50 -27.06 65.72
CA PRO A 830 28.33 -28.04 65.04
C PRO A 830 28.74 -29.17 66.01
N ASP A 831 28.38 -30.41 65.70
CA ASP A 831 28.90 -31.61 66.35
C ASP A 831 29.92 -32.35 65.47
N ALA A 832 30.73 -33.21 66.10
CA ALA A 832 31.94 -33.75 65.50
C ALA A 832 31.82 -35.26 65.22
N ASN A 833 31.26 -35.62 64.07
CA ASN A 833 31.68 -36.77 63.26
C ASN A 833 30.99 -36.74 61.88
N GLY A 834 31.75 -36.98 60.80
CA GLY A 834 31.20 -36.88 59.45
C GLY A 834 30.64 -38.20 58.91
N THR A 835 29.37 -38.24 58.48
CA THR A 835 28.94 -39.08 57.33
C THR A 835 27.55 -38.73 56.77
N SER A 836 27.47 -38.72 55.43
CA SER A 836 26.36 -39.21 54.58
C SER A 836 24.93 -38.59 54.59
N THR A 837 24.59 -38.01 53.43
CA THR A 837 23.32 -38.17 52.64
C THR A 837 21.94 -37.73 53.13
N ASN A 838 21.31 -36.87 52.31
CA ASN A 838 19.91 -36.84 51.84
C ASN A 838 18.77 -37.46 52.68
N SER A 839 17.71 -36.66 52.88
CA SER A 839 16.36 -37.04 52.42
C SER A 839 15.46 -35.81 52.16
N THR A 840 14.30 -36.02 51.53
CA THR A 840 13.30 -34.99 51.21
C THR A 840 12.18 -34.94 52.24
N GLY A 841 11.88 -33.77 52.80
CA GLY A 841 10.66 -33.51 53.58
C GLY A 841 9.52 -32.99 52.70
N ASN A 842 8.31 -33.53 52.85
CA ASN A 842 7.13 -33.17 52.05
C ASN A 842 6.21 -32.19 52.81
N ALA A 843 5.54 -31.28 52.10
CA ALA A 843 4.54 -30.38 52.66
C ALA A 843 3.13 -30.76 52.17
N THR A 844 2.26 -31.15 53.10
CA THR A 844 0.91 -31.66 52.83
C THR A 844 -0.08 -30.59 52.37
N SER A 845 -0.96 -30.94 51.43
CA SER A 845 -2.21 -30.22 51.19
C SER A 845 -3.41 -31.03 51.67
N GLY A 846 -4.46 -30.33 52.10
CA GLY A 846 -5.75 -30.86 52.53
C GLY A 846 -6.63 -29.73 53.07
N ASN A 847 -7.96 -29.76 52.95
CA ASN A 847 -8.80 -30.76 52.29
C ASN A 847 -10.15 -30.12 51.84
N GLY A 848 -10.84 -30.75 50.89
CA GLY A 848 -12.26 -30.51 50.58
C GLY A 848 -12.52 -29.87 49.20
N THR A 849 -13.47 -30.34 48.39
CA THR A 849 -14.39 -31.50 48.53
C THR A 849 -14.82 -32.06 47.16
N SER A 850 -15.19 -33.35 47.11
CA SER A 850 -16.28 -33.99 46.33
C SER A 850 -16.92 -33.24 45.13
N THR A 851 -17.22 -33.82 43.95
CA THR A 851 -17.14 -35.20 43.37
C THR A 851 -17.33 -35.06 41.81
N ASN A 852 -17.56 -36.03 40.90
CA ASN A 852 -17.97 -37.45 40.97
C ASN A 852 -17.50 -38.32 39.76
N THR A 853 -17.97 -39.56 39.72
CA THR A 853 -17.98 -40.60 38.66
C THR A 853 -18.09 -40.19 37.18
N GLY A 854 -17.37 -40.94 36.31
CA GLY A 854 -17.68 -41.12 34.88
C GLY A 854 -16.73 -42.11 34.19
N LYS A 855 -17.19 -43.33 33.85
CA LYS A 855 -16.42 -44.36 33.12
C LYS A 855 -17.02 -44.64 31.75
N THR A 856 -16.16 -44.82 30.74
CA THR A 856 -16.35 -45.83 29.68
C THR A 856 -15.04 -46.19 28.99
N ASN A 857 -14.93 -47.45 28.54
CA ASN A 857 -13.96 -47.88 27.52
C ASN A 857 -14.53 -47.47 26.13
N THR A 858 -13.88 -47.58 24.97
CA THR A 858 -12.71 -48.37 24.51
C THR A 858 -12.08 -47.57 23.32
N ASN A 859 -11.12 -47.98 22.47
CA ASN A 859 -10.47 -49.27 22.21
C ASN A 859 -8.97 -49.08 21.83
N THR A 860 -8.22 -50.16 21.69
CA THR A 860 -6.82 -50.14 21.22
C THR A 860 -6.70 -50.07 19.70
N ASN A 861 -5.64 -49.40 19.22
CA ASN A 861 -4.86 -49.96 18.11
C ASN A 861 -3.36 -49.75 18.36
N LYS A 862 -2.55 -50.79 18.16
CA LYS A 862 -1.18 -50.90 18.72
C LYS A 862 -0.11 -50.74 17.65
N GLN A 863 0.23 -49.49 17.30
CA GLN A 863 1.34 -49.23 16.38
C GLN A 863 2.68 -49.15 17.12
N THR A 864 3.63 -50.00 16.75
CA THR A 864 4.97 -50.09 17.34
C THR A 864 5.81 -48.84 17.02
N THR A 865 6.03 -48.00 18.03
CA THR A 865 6.96 -46.87 17.93
C THR A 865 8.19 -47.09 18.81
N THR A 866 9.37 -47.08 18.18
CA THR A 866 10.66 -47.13 18.89
C THR A 866 10.81 -45.86 19.73
N LYS A 867 10.82 -46.03 21.06
CA LYS A 867 10.70 -44.93 22.04
C LYS A 867 11.96 -44.06 22.07
N THR A 868 12.07 -43.12 21.13
CA THR A 868 13.28 -42.33 20.88
C THR A 868 13.56 -41.39 22.05
N THR A 869 14.59 -41.71 22.85
CA THR A 869 14.91 -40.98 24.07
C THR A 869 15.44 -39.59 23.75
N LYS A 870 14.57 -38.57 23.83
CA LYS A 870 14.91 -37.18 23.47
C LYS A 870 16.16 -36.69 24.20
N LYS A 871 17.17 -36.23 23.45
CA LYS A 871 18.43 -35.73 24.02
C LYS A 871 18.20 -34.44 24.81
N ALA A 872 18.91 -34.27 25.93
CA ALA A 872 18.85 -33.04 26.72
C ALA A 872 19.47 -31.86 25.95
N THR A 873 18.98 -30.63 26.18
CA THR A 873 19.53 -29.43 25.52
C THR A 873 19.90 -28.34 26.52
N LYS A 874 20.92 -27.55 26.15
CA LYS A 874 21.52 -26.48 26.95
C LYS A 874 21.63 -25.21 26.12
N ILE A 875 21.06 -24.12 26.63
CA ILE A 875 21.25 -22.76 26.07
C ILE A 875 22.44 -22.10 26.76
N THR A 876 23.44 -21.72 25.97
CA THR A 876 24.52 -20.81 26.38
C THR A 876 24.14 -19.40 25.95
N ALA A 877 24.01 -18.49 26.93
CA ALA A 877 23.58 -17.11 26.75
C ALA A 877 24.30 -16.20 27.75
N SER A 878 25.02 -15.18 27.25
CA SER A 878 25.87 -14.30 28.07
C SER A 878 25.21 -12.95 28.36
N LYS A 879 25.56 -12.32 29.49
CA LYS A 879 25.15 -10.95 29.82
C LYS A 879 25.62 -9.99 28.70
N LYS A 880 24.76 -9.07 28.22
CA LYS A 880 25.13 -8.10 27.17
C LYS A 880 24.55 -6.71 27.47
N THR A 881 25.26 -5.68 27.03
CA THR A 881 24.84 -4.27 27.16
C THR A 881 24.67 -3.67 25.77
N PHE A 882 23.63 -2.86 25.58
CA PHE A 882 23.36 -2.07 24.38
C PHE A 882 23.26 -0.58 24.74
N LYS A 883 23.46 0.30 23.76
CA LYS A 883 23.15 1.74 23.87
C LYS A 883 21.66 1.96 23.63
N ALA A 884 21.06 2.99 24.22
CA ALA A 884 19.62 3.27 24.07
C ALA A 884 19.28 3.52 22.59
N LYS A 885 20.09 4.39 21.95
CA LYS A 885 19.95 4.82 20.55
C LYS A 885 20.11 3.73 19.49
N THR A 886 20.52 2.51 19.84
CA THR A 886 20.59 1.39 18.89
C THR A 886 19.17 0.93 18.52
N LYS A 887 18.64 1.33 17.34
CA LYS A 887 17.30 0.95 16.85
C LYS A 887 17.06 -0.58 16.95
N THR A 888 17.97 -1.39 16.39
CA THR A 888 17.87 -2.86 16.39
C THR A 888 19.03 -3.50 17.15
N LYS A 889 18.74 -4.16 18.28
CA LYS A 889 19.73 -4.73 19.20
C LYS A 889 19.92 -6.24 18.92
N LYS A 890 20.98 -6.63 18.19
CA LYS A 890 21.29 -8.05 17.88
C LYS A 890 21.79 -8.80 19.12
N TYR A 891 21.08 -9.85 19.56
CA TYR A 891 21.47 -10.72 20.68
C TYR A 891 21.55 -12.19 20.26
N THR A 892 22.68 -12.85 20.50
CA THR A 892 22.94 -14.23 20.02
C THR A 892 23.09 -15.19 21.20
N ILE A 893 22.54 -16.40 21.04
CA ILE A 893 22.72 -17.55 21.93
C ILE A 893 23.20 -18.76 21.15
N THR A 894 23.70 -19.79 21.86
CA THR A 894 24.00 -21.11 21.28
C THR A 894 23.15 -22.17 21.96
N LEU A 895 22.52 -23.06 21.17
CA LEU A 895 21.78 -24.22 21.64
C LEU A 895 22.55 -25.50 21.26
N LYS A 896 22.91 -26.30 22.28
CA LYS A 896 23.58 -27.60 22.08
C LYS A 896 22.83 -28.73 22.78
N ALA A 897 22.94 -29.93 22.21
CA ALA A 897 22.70 -31.20 22.88
C ALA A 897 24.07 -31.84 23.10
N ASP A 898 24.44 -32.07 24.36
CA ASP A 898 25.77 -32.51 24.76
C ASP A 898 26.86 -31.57 24.19
N LYS A 899 27.74 -32.05 23.29
CA LYS A 899 28.72 -31.23 22.55
C LYS A 899 28.21 -30.74 21.18
N THR A 900 27.12 -31.30 20.67
CA THR A 900 26.63 -31.14 19.28
C THR A 900 25.68 -29.95 19.13
N ALA A 901 25.75 -29.24 18.01
CA ALA A 901 24.84 -28.14 17.67
C ALA A 901 23.42 -28.65 17.39
N VAL A 902 22.39 -28.00 17.97
CA VAL A 902 20.99 -28.24 17.58
C VAL A 902 20.66 -27.28 16.43
N LYS A 903 20.77 -27.76 15.19
CA LYS A 903 20.60 -27.01 13.93
C LYS A 903 19.12 -26.83 13.56
N LYS A 904 18.80 -25.80 12.74
CA LYS A 904 17.49 -25.52 12.12
C LYS A 904 16.26 -25.60 13.07
N VAL A 905 16.37 -25.17 14.35
CA VAL A 905 15.20 -25.11 15.28
C VAL A 905 14.81 -23.69 15.68
N LYS A 906 13.50 -23.40 15.70
CA LYS A 906 12.92 -22.12 16.15
C LYS A 906 13.06 -22.00 17.70
N VAL A 907 13.74 -20.94 18.16
CA VAL A 907 13.96 -20.57 19.58
C VAL A 907 13.34 -19.19 19.85
N THR A 908 12.99 -18.89 21.11
CA THR A 908 12.36 -17.61 21.50
C THR A 908 13.13 -16.88 22.60
N ILE A 909 13.05 -15.56 22.63
CA ILE A 909 13.51 -14.70 23.75
C ILE A 909 12.40 -13.72 24.16
N LYS A 910 11.95 -13.78 25.42
CA LYS A 910 11.02 -12.80 26.00
C LYS A 910 11.80 -11.75 26.81
N ILE A 911 11.55 -10.47 26.54
CA ILE A 911 12.17 -9.32 27.20
C ILE A 911 11.06 -8.31 27.52
N GLY A 912 10.71 -8.17 28.80
CA GLY A 912 9.49 -7.46 29.20
C GLY A 912 8.23 -8.11 28.60
N LYS A 913 7.28 -7.30 28.12
CA LYS A 913 6.06 -7.77 27.44
C LYS A 913 6.27 -8.20 25.96
N LYS A 914 7.48 -8.14 25.38
CA LYS A 914 7.72 -8.52 23.97
C LYS A 914 8.57 -9.79 23.83
N THR A 915 8.21 -10.62 22.85
CA THR A 915 8.87 -11.89 22.51
C THR A 915 9.41 -11.83 21.08
N TYR A 916 10.65 -12.26 20.88
CA TYR A 916 11.30 -12.33 19.57
C TYR A 916 11.63 -13.80 19.25
N LYS A 917 11.47 -14.20 17.99
CA LYS A 917 11.80 -15.55 17.48
C LYS A 917 13.14 -15.51 16.73
N ALA A 918 13.89 -16.61 16.73
CA ALA A 918 15.07 -16.81 15.86
C ALA A 918 15.34 -18.31 15.68
N THR A 919 15.78 -18.73 14.50
CA THR A 919 16.16 -20.12 14.20
C THR A 919 17.66 -20.34 14.47
N THR A 920 18.05 -21.54 14.88
CA THR A 920 19.46 -21.91 15.04
C THR A 920 20.12 -22.28 13.71
N ASN A 921 21.33 -21.75 13.45
CA ASN A 921 22.11 -22.09 12.26
C ASN A 921 22.87 -23.42 12.40
N SER A 922 23.71 -23.74 11.41
CA SER A 922 24.56 -24.94 11.36
C SER A 922 25.50 -25.10 12.57
N LYS A 923 26.01 -23.99 13.13
CA LYS A 923 26.84 -23.97 14.36
C LYS A 923 25.99 -23.88 15.65
N GLY A 924 24.66 -24.03 15.56
CA GLY A 924 23.71 -24.03 16.68
C GLY A 924 23.43 -22.65 17.28
N LYS A 925 23.85 -21.57 16.61
CA LYS A 925 23.67 -20.18 17.07
C LYS A 925 22.33 -19.62 16.58
N ALA A 926 21.58 -18.96 17.45
CA ALA A 926 20.36 -18.21 17.09
C ALA A 926 20.52 -16.74 17.47
N THR A 927 20.25 -15.82 16.53
CA THR A 927 20.43 -14.37 16.70
C THR A 927 19.09 -13.63 16.61
N PHE A 928 18.68 -13.02 17.71
CA PHE A 928 17.44 -12.26 17.82
C PHE A 928 17.65 -10.79 17.41
N LYS A 929 16.82 -10.28 16.49
CA LYS A 929 16.71 -8.86 16.13
C LYS A 929 15.77 -8.15 17.14
N ILE A 930 16.29 -7.60 18.24
CA ILE A 930 15.46 -6.96 19.29
C ILE A 930 15.23 -5.47 18.93
N THR A 931 14.07 -5.15 18.36
CA THR A 931 13.73 -3.80 17.87
C THR A 931 13.05 -2.92 18.92
N LYS A 932 12.02 -3.43 19.62
CA LYS A 932 11.16 -2.64 20.53
C LYS A 932 11.72 -2.55 21.97
N LEU A 933 13.04 -2.37 22.13
CA LEU A 933 13.74 -2.23 23.41
C LEU A 933 14.53 -0.91 23.49
N THR A 934 13.80 0.21 23.51
CA THR A 934 14.34 1.58 23.44
C THR A 934 14.65 2.18 24.81
N LYS A 935 13.83 1.92 25.83
CA LYS A 935 14.00 2.47 27.19
C LYS A 935 15.29 1.96 27.86
N LYS A 936 15.96 2.83 28.64
CA LYS A 936 17.16 2.51 29.43
C LYS A 936 16.77 1.60 30.62
N GLY A 937 17.64 0.67 31.04
CA GLY A 937 17.36 -0.23 32.17
C GLY A 937 18.12 -1.57 32.14
N LYS A 938 17.99 -2.36 33.21
CA LYS A 938 18.51 -3.75 33.32
C LYS A 938 17.37 -4.75 33.14
N TYR A 939 17.23 -5.32 31.95
CA TYR A 939 16.18 -6.28 31.62
C TYR A 939 16.60 -7.73 31.94
N THR A 940 15.66 -8.54 32.42
CA THR A 940 15.82 -10.01 32.41
C THR A 940 15.25 -10.54 31.11
N ALA A 941 16.10 -11.15 30.28
CA ALA A 941 15.69 -11.85 29.07
C ALA A 941 15.56 -13.35 29.35
N THR A 942 14.46 -13.96 28.93
CA THR A 942 14.20 -15.40 29.10
C THR A 942 14.21 -16.07 27.73
N ILE A 943 15.21 -16.90 27.46
CA ILE A 943 15.33 -17.67 26.22
C ILE A 943 14.69 -19.05 26.45
N LYS A 944 13.78 -19.48 25.58
CA LYS A 944 13.13 -20.80 25.62
C LYS A 944 13.23 -21.49 24.26
N PHE A 945 13.72 -22.72 24.27
CA PHE A 945 13.53 -23.71 23.21
C PHE A 945 12.46 -24.71 23.67
N ALA A 946 11.44 -24.96 22.83
CA ALA A 946 10.27 -25.76 23.20
C ALA A 946 10.50 -27.29 23.14
N GLY A 947 11.65 -27.75 22.62
CA GLY A 947 11.85 -29.15 22.27
C GLY A 947 11.28 -29.48 20.89
N ASN A 948 11.51 -30.70 20.41
CA ASN A 948 10.90 -31.25 19.20
C ASN A 948 10.81 -32.79 19.30
N LYS A 949 10.74 -33.53 18.17
CA LYS A 949 10.74 -35.00 18.16
C LYS A 949 12.00 -35.61 18.80
N ASN A 950 13.16 -34.97 18.63
CA ASN A 950 14.48 -35.55 18.96
C ASN A 950 15.14 -34.93 20.22
N PHE A 951 14.71 -33.73 20.61
CA PHE A 951 15.35 -32.91 21.66
C PHE A 951 14.37 -32.45 22.74
N LYS A 952 14.81 -32.46 24.00
CA LYS A 952 14.06 -31.93 25.15
C LYS A 952 14.03 -30.39 25.13
N ALA A 953 12.95 -29.83 25.66
CA ALA A 953 12.83 -28.39 25.92
C ALA A 953 13.89 -27.91 26.92
N THR A 954 14.29 -26.63 26.81
CA THR A 954 15.20 -26.01 27.78
C THR A 954 15.00 -24.50 27.83
N THR A 955 15.29 -23.88 28.98
CA THR A 955 15.05 -22.43 29.22
C THR A 955 16.23 -21.82 29.98
N LYS A 956 16.64 -20.60 29.62
CA LYS A 956 17.72 -19.86 30.27
C LYS A 956 17.33 -18.38 30.47
N LYS A 957 17.45 -17.90 31.71
CA LYS A 957 17.37 -16.45 32.03
C LYS A 957 18.76 -15.82 31.96
N VAL A 958 18.85 -14.58 31.47
CA VAL A 958 20.08 -13.79 31.33
C VAL A 958 19.77 -12.30 31.48
N LYS A 959 20.74 -11.47 31.88
CA LYS A 959 20.56 -10.01 32.01
C LYS A 959 21.02 -9.28 30.74
N ILE A 960 20.16 -8.44 30.18
CA ILE A 960 20.44 -7.54 29.06
C ILE A 960 20.28 -6.10 29.57
N THR A 961 21.32 -5.28 29.45
CA THR A 961 21.31 -3.88 29.92
C THR A 961 21.19 -2.92 28.74
N VAL A 962 20.45 -1.83 28.92
CA VAL A 962 20.41 -0.68 27.99
C VAL A 962 20.87 0.56 28.76
N LYS A 963 22.01 1.15 28.36
CA LYS A 963 22.57 2.41 28.91
C LYS A 963 22.30 3.57 27.94
N LYS A 964 22.81 4.79 28.22
CA LYS A 964 22.87 5.87 27.20
C LYS A 964 23.59 5.31 25.95
#